data_AF-A0A6A6MI14-F1
#
_entry.id   AF-A0A6A6MI14-F1
#
_cell.length_a   1.000
_cell.length_b   1.000
_cell.length_c   1.000
_cell.angle_alpha   90.00
_cell.angle_beta   90.00
_cell.angle_gamma   90.00
#
_symmetry.space_group_name_H-M   'P 1'
#
loop_
_entity.id
_entity.type
_entity.pdbx_description
1 polymer ?
#
loop_
_entity_poly.entity_id
_entity_poly.type
_entity_poly.pdbx_seq_one_letter_code
_entity_poly.pdbx_strand_id
1 'polypeptide(L)'
;MLDVDSLVWSFRKTAGLPTPGEAYGGWEAPDVELRVTLALLECVSTYVASTHNDTLQKKMSALVSALSACQEKIGTGYLSAFPSELFDRFEAIKPVWAPYYTIHKILAGLLDQYTLAYNAQALKMVKWMVEYFYNRVQNVVTNYTIERHFLSLNEETGGMNDVLYRLYSLTGDPKHLILAHLFDKPCFLGLLAVQVGSKRLASTLSTENEESCTTYNMLKVSRHLFRWTKEMAYADYYERALTNGVLGIQRGTEPGVMIYMLPQSPGSSKGRSFHGWGTQFHSFWCCYGTGIESFSKLGDSIYFEEKGEVPGLYVIQYVSSYLDWKMGQIVLDQKVDPLVSWDPYLRVTLTFSPIEGASQPSTLNIRIPIWTNLDGAKATLNAQSLSVPAPGNFLSVTRKWSSGDKFTLQLPVSLRTEAIKDDRSEYASVQAILYGPYLLVGHTSGDWNIKSGSANSLSDWITPIPATYNNNLIFFPTIWRFSFCVNKLKPMDYNGRVPKSGTDASVHATFRLILNDSSSSKLSTIEDAIGKYVMLEPFDLPGMLLVQQGKDEGLTVANSDNGDGSSIFRLVSGLDGKDGTVSLESVSYDDCFVFSGVDYTSGKSLKLSCNSESSEIRQGASFVMNKGISEYHPISFVAKGGKRNFLLSPLMSFRDESYTIYFNINA
;
A
#
# COMPACT_ATOMS: atom_id res chain seq x y z
N MET A 1 3.25 2.75 20.71
CA MET A 1 4.17 3.88 20.52
C MET A 1 5.51 3.47 21.08
N LEU A 2 6.61 3.72 20.38
CA LEU A 2 7.95 3.33 20.82
C LEU A 2 8.32 4.01 22.14
N ASP A 3 9.11 3.32 22.94
CA ASP A 3 9.59 3.80 24.24
C ASP A 3 10.81 4.71 24.04
N VAL A 4 10.82 5.85 24.74
CA VAL A 4 11.89 6.84 24.57
C VAL A 4 13.21 6.32 25.10
N ASP A 5 13.20 5.61 26.24
CA ASP A 5 14.42 5.10 26.86
C ASP A 5 15.08 4.03 25.99
N SER A 6 14.28 3.13 25.40
CA SER A 6 14.73 2.17 24.38
C SER A 6 15.30 2.85 23.13
N LEU A 7 14.69 3.93 22.62
CA LEU A 7 15.16 4.65 21.43
C LEU A 7 16.55 5.29 21.63
N VAL A 8 16.80 5.85 22.81
CA VAL A 8 18.10 6.51 23.11
C VAL A 8 19.11 5.59 23.78
N TRP A 9 18.77 4.31 23.95
CA TRP A 9 19.60 3.35 24.69
C TRP A 9 21.04 3.31 24.17
N SER A 10 21.22 3.15 22.85
CA SER A 10 22.54 3.08 22.22
C SER A 10 23.29 4.42 22.26
N PHE A 11 22.57 5.55 22.22
CA PHE A 11 23.16 6.89 22.37
C PHE A 11 23.71 7.10 23.77
N ARG A 12 22.95 6.72 24.79
CA ARG A 12 23.37 6.79 26.19
C ARG A 12 24.56 5.89 26.44
N LYS A 13 24.57 4.68 25.88
CA LYS A 13 25.72 3.76 25.95
C LYS A 13 26.99 4.39 25.37
N THR A 14 26.91 4.97 24.18
CA THR A 14 28.03 5.68 23.53
C THR A 14 28.51 6.87 24.35
N ALA A 15 27.60 7.62 24.97
CA ALA A 15 27.92 8.77 25.82
C ALA A 15 28.44 8.40 27.23
N GLY A 16 28.41 7.10 27.61
CA GLY A 16 28.76 6.65 28.96
C GLY A 16 27.72 7.08 30.02
N LEU A 17 26.45 7.19 29.64
CA LEU A 17 25.32 7.48 30.51
C LEU A 17 24.56 6.20 30.91
N PRO A 18 23.79 6.19 32.02
CA PRO A 18 22.90 5.08 32.35
C PRO A 18 21.91 4.80 31.22
N THR A 19 21.66 3.52 30.93
CA THR A 19 20.81 3.07 29.82
C THR A 19 19.53 2.38 30.32
N PRO A 20 18.53 3.12 30.85
CA PRO A 20 17.25 2.51 31.19
C PRO A 20 16.55 2.00 29.92
N GLY A 21 15.62 1.05 30.10
CA GLY A 21 14.94 0.36 29.00
C GLY A 21 15.78 -0.75 28.36
N GLU A 22 15.25 -1.33 27.28
CA GLU A 22 15.91 -2.38 26.49
C GLU A 22 16.21 -1.89 25.08
N ALA A 23 17.36 -2.26 24.53
CA ALA A 23 17.71 -1.94 23.16
C ALA A 23 16.74 -2.63 22.18
N TYR A 24 16.32 -1.93 21.14
CA TYR A 24 15.53 -2.52 20.07
C TYR A 24 16.33 -3.54 19.25
N GLY A 25 15.61 -4.48 18.62
CA GLY A 25 16.22 -5.52 17.79
C GLY A 25 16.43 -5.10 16.33
N GLY A 26 16.74 -6.07 15.48
CA GLY A 26 16.92 -5.84 14.04
C GLY A 26 18.15 -4.97 13.78
N TRP A 27 18.05 -3.99 12.88
CA TRP A 27 19.19 -3.10 12.62
C TRP A 27 19.44 -2.08 13.75
N GLU A 28 18.54 -1.93 14.72
CA GLU A 28 18.81 -1.12 15.93
C GLU A 28 19.64 -1.83 16.99
N ALA A 29 19.88 -3.13 16.82
CA ALA A 29 20.55 -3.94 17.82
C ALA A 29 21.98 -3.39 18.10
N PRO A 30 22.44 -3.39 19.36
CA PRO A 30 23.71 -2.77 19.73
C PRO A 30 24.96 -3.32 19.03
N ASP A 31 24.87 -4.52 18.47
CA ASP A 31 25.90 -5.24 17.73
C ASP A 31 25.87 -5.00 16.21
N VAL A 32 24.86 -4.27 15.71
CA VAL A 32 24.78 -3.82 14.31
C VAL A 32 25.47 -2.45 14.16
N GLU A 33 26.07 -2.17 13.01
CA GLU A 33 26.77 -0.89 12.75
C GLU A 33 25.85 0.24 12.24
N LEU A 34 24.72 -0.08 11.59
CA LEU A 34 23.74 0.86 11.04
C LEU A 34 22.62 1.20 12.04
N ARG A 35 22.06 2.42 12.03
CA ARG A 35 20.83 2.77 12.76
C ARG A 35 19.88 3.55 11.86
N VAL A 36 18.58 3.30 11.97
CA VAL A 36 17.55 3.86 11.07
C VAL A 36 16.36 4.49 11.80
N THR A 37 16.15 4.17 13.07
CA THR A 37 14.91 4.48 13.80
C THR A 37 14.75 5.94 14.16
N LEU A 38 15.82 6.74 14.08
CA LEU A 38 15.72 8.19 14.26
C LEU A 38 15.04 8.91 13.08
N ALA A 39 14.76 8.22 11.98
CA ALA A 39 13.71 8.62 11.02
C ALA A 39 12.35 8.92 11.69
N LEU A 40 12.07 8.31 12.85
CA LEU A 40 10.88 8.58 13.65
C LEU A 40 10.76 10.04 14.08
N LEU A 41 11.88 10.76 14.30
CA LEU A 41 11.84 12.16 14.69
C LEU A 41 11.18 13.04 13.62
N GLU A 42 11.45 12.77 12.35
CA GLU A 42 10.85 13.45 11.19
C GLU A 42 9.35 13.11 11.08
N CYS A 43 9.01 11.82 11.19
CA CYS A 43 7.62 11.35 11.19
C CYS A 43 6.78 12.02 12.28
N VAL A 44 7.23 11.98 13.54
CA VAL A 44 6.42 12.50 14.65
C VAL A 44 6.34 14.02 14.59
N SER A 45 7.34 14.73 14.08
CA SER A 45 7.24 16.18 13.83
C SER A 45 6.11 16.49 12.86
N THR A 46 6.03 15.73 11.76
CA THR A 46 4.95 15.87 10.76
C THR A 46 3.59 15.54 11.38
N TYR A 47 3.51 14.45 12.15
CA TYR A 47 2.27 14.03 12.78
C TYR A 47 1.77 15.01 13.85
N VAL A 48 2.68 15.55 14.67
CA VAL A 48 2.33 16.59 15.65
C VAL A 48 1.86 17.86 14.95
N ALA A 49 2.50 18.25 13.84
CA ALA A 49 2.08 19.39 13.05
C ALA A 49 0.69 19.19 12.41
N SER A 50 0.33 17.97 12.01
CA SER A 50 -0.96 17.68 11.38
C SER A 50 -2.11 17.38 12.35
N THR A 51 -1.81 16.85 13.54
CA THR A 51 -2.85 16.39 14.50
C THR A 51 -2.94 17.23 15.78
N HIS A 52 -1.97 18.11 16.04
CA HIS A 52 -1.83 18.85 17.30
C HIS A 52 -1.86 17.94 18.54
N ASN A 53 -1.26 16.75 18.44
CA ASN A 53 -1.23 15.78 19.54
C ASN A 53 -0.17 16.14 20.59
N ASP A 54 -0.61 16.79 21.67
CA ASP A 54 0.25 17.21 22.80
C ASP A 54 1.04 16.06 23.45
N THR A 55 0.46 14.85 23.50
CA THR A 55 1.11 13.69 24.13
C THR A 55 2.31 13.25 23.32
N LEU A 56 2.18 13.22 21.99
CA LEU A 56 3.28 12.93 21.08
C LEU A 56 4.33 14.04 21.11
N GLN A 57 3.91 15.30 21.14
CA GLN A 57 4.84 16.44 21.23
C GLN A 57 5.72 16.33 22.49
N LYS A 58 5.11 16.10 23.67
CA LYS A 58 5.84 15.93 24.94
C LYS A 58 6.87 14.80 24.88
N LYS A 59 6.50 13.66 24.27
CA LYS A 59 7.41 12.52 24.12
C LYS A 59 8.57 12.84 23.19
N MET A 60 8.34 13.58 22.09
CA MET A 60 9.43 14.00 21.22
C MET A 60 10.35 15.02 21.86
N SER A 61 9.79 15.97 22.62
CA SER A 61 10.61 16.88 23.43
C SER A 61 11.49 16.10 24.41
N ALA A 62 10.95 15.08 25.08
CA ALA A 62 11.73 14.22 25.97
C ALA A 62 12.83 13.45 25.22
N LEU A 63 12.54 12.92 24.03
CA LEU A 63 13.52 12.26 23.16
C LEU A 63 14.66 13.21 22.75
N VAL A 64 14.32 14.41 22.26
CA VAL A 64 15.30 15.44 21.90
C VAL A 64 16.14 15.85 23.11
N SER A 65 15.53 16.05 24.28
CA SER A 65 16.27 16.39 25.50
C SER A 65 17.21 15.26 25.95
N ALA A 66 16.80 13.99 25.83
CA ALA A 66 17.67 12.85 26.14
C ALA A 66 18.86 12.76 25.16
N LEU A 67 18.63 13.00 23.87
CA LEU A 67 19.71 13.08 22.87
C LEU A 67 20.66 14.26 23.12
N SER A 68 20.13 15.43 23.53
CA SER A 68 20.94 16.60 23.92
C SER A 68 21.85 16.27 25.09
N ALA A 69 21.33 15.59 26.12
CA ALA A 69 22.14 15.18 27.27
C ALA A 69 23.29 14.23 26.86
N CYS A 70 23.07 13.33 25.90
CA CYS A 70 24.13 12.50 25.32
C CYS A 70 25.18 13.35 24.59
N GLN A 71 24.75 14.27 23.72
CA GLN A 71 25.64 15.16 22.96
C GLN A 71 26.48 16.05 23.89
N GLU A 72 25.87 16.62 24.92
CA GLU A 72 26.52 17.45 25.93
C GLU A 72 27.54 16.66 26.76
N LYS A 73 27.20 15.43 27.13
CA LYS A 73 28.11 14.54 27.87
C LYS A 73 29.37 14.19 27.07
N ILE A 74 29.22 13.99 25.76
CA ILE A 74 30.34 13.74 24.85
C ILE A 74 31.17 15.03 24.66
N GLY A 75 30.53 16.19 24.61
CA GLY A 75 31.18 17.50 24.71
C GLY A 75 31.89 18.00 23.43
N THR A 76 31.82 17.25 22.33
CA THR A 76 32.49 17.60 21.05
C THR A 76 31.54 18.09 19.96
N GLY A 77 30.22 17.98 20.19
CA GLY A 77 29.19 18.14 19.15
C GLY A 77 28.81 16.85 18.45
N TYR A 78 29.56 15.78 18.65
CA TYR A 78 29.24 14.46 18.14
C TYR A 78 27.98 13.87 18.80
N LEU A 79 27.11 13.28 17.98
CA LEU A 79 25.93 12.54 18.42
C LEU A 79 25.68 11.37 17.45
N SER A 80 25.81 10.14 17.95
CA SER A 80 25.42 8.92 17.26
C SER A 80 25.17 7.79 18.27
N ALA A 81 24.53 6.72 17.81
CA ALA A 81 24.31 5.50 18.58
C ALA A 81 25.51 4.53 18.57
N PHE A 82 26.62 4.92 17.92
CA PHE A 82 27.87 4.17 17.84
C PHE A 82 29.08 5.11 18.04
N PRO A 83 30.29 4.58 18.32
CA PRO A 83 31.50 5.40 18.48
C PRO A 83 31.96 6.09 17.19
N SER A 84 32.72 7.18 17.31
CA SER A 84 33.24 7.93 16.16
C SER A 84 34.21 7.14 15.27
N GLU A 85 34.75 6.01 15.75
CA GLU A 85 35.66 5.13 15.02
C GLU A 85 35.05 4.61 13.70
N LEU A 86 33.73 4.48 13.61
CA LEU A 86 33.07 4.06 12.37
C LEU A 86 33.32 5.06 11.24
N PHE A 87 33.44 6.35 11.56
CA PHE A 87 33.81 7.38 10.59
C PHE A 87 35.30 7.33 10.23
N ASP A 88 36.17 6.93 11.17
CA ASP A 88 37.59 6.73 10.88
C ASP A 88 37.75 5.61 9.84
N ARG A 89 36.97 4.51 9.94
CA ARG A 89 36.92 3.44 8.94
C ARG A 89 36.36 3.92 7.60
N PHE A 90 35.25 4.65 7.61
CA PHE A 90 34.63 5.20 6.40
C PHE A 90 35.61 6.05 5.60
N GLU A 91 36.25 7.01 6.27
CA GLU A 91 37.21 7.96 5.67
C GLU A 91 38.53 7.27 5.30
N ALA A 92 38.84 6.17 5.98
CA ALA A 92 39.93 5.26 5.63
C ALA A 92 39.59 4.32 4.45
N ILE A 93 38.37 4.35 3.90
CA ILE A 93 37.87 3.41 2.87
C ILE A 93 38.07 1.96 3.33
N LYS A 94 37.72 1.71 4.59
CA LYS A 94 37.65 0.37 5.17
C LYS A 94 36.19 -0.05 5.26
N PRO A 95 35.90 -1.37 5.22
CA PRO A 95 34.53 -1.86 5.39
C PRO A 95 33.92 -1.28 6.66
N VAL A 96 32.73 -0.68 6.56
CA VAL A 96 31.89 -0.18 7.65
C VAL A 96 30.50 0.06 7.08
N TRP A 97 29.46 -0.15 7.85
CA TRP A 97 28.10 -0.02 7.33
C TRP A 97 27.53 1.40 7.50
N ALA A 98 27.50 2.18 6.40
CA ALA A 98 26.72 3.41 6.23
C ALA A 98 26.63 4.38 7.44
N PRO A 99 27.74 4.78 8.09
CA PRO A 99 27.70 5.63 9.27
C PRO A 99 27.15 7.04 8.97
N TYR A 100 27.46 7.62 7.80
CA TYR A 100 26.93 8.93 7.40
C TYR A 100 25.43 8.89 7.05
N TYR A 101 24.90 7.75 6.58
CA TYR A 101 23.45 7.58 6.44
C TYR A 101 22.74 7.77 7.78
N THR A 102 23.26 7.17 8.85
CA THR A 102 22.69 7.31 10.19
C THR A 102 22.68 8.79 10.62
N ILE A 103 23.78 9.50 10.38
CA ILE A 103 23.88 10.94 10.69
C ILE A 103 22.86 11.76 9.90
N HIS A 104 22.68 11.46 8.62
CA HIS A 104 21.64 12.11 7.81
C HIS A 104 20.26 11.97 8.47
N LYS A 105 19.88 10.78 8.96
CA LYS A 105 18.59 10.58 9.64
C LYS A 105 18.46 11.39 10.94
N ILE A 106 19.54 11.48 11.72
CA ILE A 106 19.57 12.29 12.94
C ILE A 106 19.40 13.77 12.61
N LEU A 107 20.18 14.27 11.65
CA LEU A 107 20.14 15.68 11.23
C LEU A 107 18.76 16.04 10.68
N ALA A 108 18.19 15.20 9.80
CA ALA A 108 16.88 15.43 9.20
C ALA A 108 15.79 15.45 10.27
N GLY A 109 15.79 14.46 11.16
CA GLY A 109 14.85 14.38 12.27
C GLY A 109 14.90 15.57 13.22
N LEU A 110 16.10 15.99 13.64
CA LEU A 110 16.26 17.15 14.52
C LEU A 110 15.89 18.47 13.81
N LEU A 111 16.20 18.60 12.51
CA LEU A 111 15.81 19.77 11.74
C LEU A 111 14.28 19.87 11.60
N ASP A 112 13.59 18.74 11.47
CA ASP A 112 12.14 18.66 11.41
C ASP A 112 11.49 18.94 12.76
N GLN A 113 12.11 18.52 13.87
CA GLN A 113 11.68 18.92 15.22
C GLN A 113 11.72 20.44 15.40
N TYR A 114 12.68 21.13 14.79
CA TYR A 114 12.71 22.59 14.81
C TYR A 114 11.65 23.20 13.87
N THR A 115 11.61 22.77 12.62
CA THR A 115 10.79 23.41 11.57
C THR A 115 9.30 23.10 11.65
N LEU A 116 8.92 21.92 12.14
CA LEU A 116 7.53 21.46 12.21
C LEU A 116 6.99 21.38 13.64
N ALA A 117 7.84 21.03 14.61
CA ALA A 117 7.43 20.90 16.02
C ALA A 117 7.91 22.06 16.93
N TYR A 118 8.54 23.09 16.35
CA TYR A 118 9.00 24.31 17.03
C TYR A 118 9.97 24.07 18.20
N ASN A 119 10.75 22.98 18.18
CA ASN A 119 11.73 22.67 19.21
C ASN A 119 13.06 23.39 18.97
N ALA A 120 13.29 24.50 19.66
CA ALA A 120 14.51 25.30 19.53
C ALA A 120 15.80 24.60 20.00
N GLN A 121 15.71 23.61 20.91
CA GLN A 121 16.86 22.81 21.33
C GLN A 121 17.42 22.01 20.15
N ALA A 122 16.54 21.45 19.32
CA ALA A 122 16.92 20.63 18.19
C ALA A 122 17.80 21.39 17.17
N LEU A 123 17.50 22.65 16.87
CA LEU A 123 18.34 23.46 15.96
C LEU A 123 19.76 23.69 16.52
N LYS A 124 19.90 23.90 17.84
CA LYS A 124 21.21 24.04 18.48
C LYS A 124 22.03 22.75 18.31
N MET A 125 21.40 21.61 18.56
CA MET A 125 22.02 20.29 18.40
C MET A 125 22.48 20.06 16.96
N VAL A 126 21.62 20.34 15.97
CA VAL A 126 21.95 20.21 14.53
C VAL A 126 23.15 21.06 14.16
N LYS A 127 23.16 22.34 14.53
CA LYS A 127 24.30 23.23 14.23
C LYS A 127 25.61 22.71 14.85
N TRP A 128 25.55 22.20 16.08
CA TRP A 128 26.73 21.67 16.76
C TRP A 128 27.24 20.36 16.12
N MET A 129 26.32 19.47 15.70
CA MET A 129 26.67 18.27 14.94
C MET A 129 27.30 18.63 13.59
N VAL A 130 26.72 19.58 12.85
CA VAL A 130 27.22 19.98 11.54
C VAL A 130 28.59 20.64 11.66
N GLU A 131 28.86 21.44 12.70
CA GLU A 131 30.21 21.96 12.97
C GLU A 131 31.22 20.83 13.21
N TYR A 132 30.85 19.79 13.98
CA TYR A 132 31.71 18.61 14.17
C TYR A 132 32.05 17.93 12.84
N PHE A 133 31.03 17.61 12.03
CA PHE A 133 31.23 16.92 10.76
C PHE A 133 31.89 17.78 9.69
N TYR A 134 31.65 19.10 9.69
CA TYR A 134 32.36 20.04 8.84
C TYR A 134 33.87 19.98 9.10
N ASN A 135 34.28 20.15 10.35
CA ASN A 135 35.69 20.11 10.73
C ASN A 135 36.32 18.74 10.42
N ARG A 136 35.57 17.66 10.65
CA ARG A 136 35.99 16.31 10.34
C ARG A 136 36.25 16.10 8.84
N VAL A 137 35.30 16.47 7.98
CA VAL A 137 35.46 16.35 6.52
C VAL A 137 36.58 17.27 6.00
N GLN A 138 36.70 18.49 6.53
CA GLN A 138 37.82 19.39 6.20
C GLN A 138 39.17 18.78 6.55
N ASN A 139 39.28 18.09 7.70
CA ASN A 139 40.48 17.38 8.09
C ASN A 139 40.80 16.21 7.14
N VAL A 140 39.80 15.47 6.65
CA VAL A 140 40.00 14.42 5.64
C VAL A 140 40.54 15.02 4.35
N VAL A 141 39.96 16.11 3.87
CA VAL A 141 40.40 16.79 2.64
C VAL A 141 41.83 17.33 2.78
N THR A 142 42.16 17.86 3.95
CA THR A 142 43.47 18.47 4.23
C THR A 142 44.57 17.44 4.46
N ASN A 143 44.28 16.35 5.19
CA ASN A 143 45.26 15.30 5.50
C ASN A 143 45.40 14.26 4.39
N TYR A 144 44.38 14.10 3.56
CA TYR A 144 44.39 13.22 2.39
C TYR A 144 44.21 14.05 1.13
N THR A 145 43.02 14.02 0.51
CA THR A 145 42.64 14.85 -0.64
C THR A 145 41.12 14.96 -0.74
N ILE A 146 40.60 15.83 -1.62
CA ILE A 146 39.17 15.88 -1.94
C ILE A 146 38.69 14.61 -2.67
N GLU A 147 39.54 14.01 -3.52
CA GLU A 147 39.25 12.75 -4.20
C GLU A 147 39.12 11.60 -3.20
N ARG A 148 39.94 11.59 -2.14
CA ARG A 148 39.81 10.62 -1.04
C ARG A 148 38.43 10.70 -0.40
N HIS A 149 37.95 11.91 -0.11
CA HIS A 149 36.62 12.15 0.42
C HIS A 149 35.55 11.60 -0.54
N PHE A 150 35.59 11.97 -1.83
CA PHE A 150 34.61 11.47 -2.80
C PHE A 150 34.65 9.95 -3.01
N LEU A 151 35.82 9.31 -2.89
CA LEU A 151 35.95 7.85 -2.92
C LEU A 151 35.31 7.20 -1.70
N SER A 152 35.38 7.83 -0.52
CA SER A 152 34.69 7.33 0.68
C SER A 152 33.16 7.37 0.53
N LEU A 153 32.61 8.31 -0.26
CA LEU A 153 31.18 8.37 -0.61
C LEU A 153 30.72 7.25 -1.57
N ASN A 154 31.54 6.23 -1.83
CA ASN A 154 31.07 4.95 -2.37
C ASN A 154 30.31 4.13 -1.33
N GLU A 155 30.57 4.37 -0.05
CA GLU A 155 29.74 3.90 1.05
C GLU A 155 28.53 4.82 1.25
N GLU A 156 27.41 4.28 1.72
CA GLU A 156 26.13 4.99 1.73
C GLU A 156 26.13 6.19 2.71
N THR A 157 25.70 7.35 2.22
CA THR A 157 25.58 8.58 3.02
C THR A 157 24.15 9.11 3.12
N GLY A 158 23.17 8.42 2.53
CA GLY A 158 21.79 8.91 2.45
C GLY A 158 21.71 10.28 1.76
N GLY A 159 20.91 11.19 2.33
CA GLY A 159 20.69 12.55 1.83
C GLY A 159 21.43 13.61 2.65
N MET A 160 22.71 13.37 2.99
CA MET A 160 23.52 14.34 3.75
C MET A 160 23.53 15.73 3.08
N ASN A 161 23.67 15.77 1.76
CA ASN A 161 23.60 17.03 1.01
C ASN A 161 22.22 17.72 1.15
N ASP A 162 21.11 17.00 0.96
CA ASP A 162 19.74 17.52 1.08
C ASP A 162 19.50 18.20 2.44
N VAL A 163 19.81 17.52 3.54
CA VAL A 163 19.60 18.10 4.88
C VAL A 163 20.50 19.32 5.15
N LEU A 164 21.73 19.34 4.63
CA LEU A 164 22.65 20.47 4.78
C LEU A 164 22.19 21.69 3.96
N TYR A 165 21.65 21.49 2.75
CA TYR A 165 21.03 22.56 1.95
C TYR A 165 19.80 23.16 2.64
N ARG A 166 18.97 22.31 3.26
CA ARG A 166 17.83 22.76 4.08
C ARG A 166 18.30 23.59 5.27
N LEU A 167 19.33 23.13 5.98
CA LEU A 167 19.91 23.87 7.10
C LEU A 167 20.52 25.21 6.67
N TYR A 168 21.24 25.24 5.54
CA TYR A 168 21.78 26.48 4.98
C TYR A 168 20.67 27.50 4.69
N SER A 169 19.57 27.05 4.07
CA SER A 169 18.42 27.91 3.76
C SER A 169 17.78 28.55 5.00
N LEU A 170 17.94 27.93 6.19
CA LEU A 170 17.44 28.44 7.47
C LEU A 170 18.43 29.33 8.22
N THR A 171 19.73 29.12 8.03
CA THR A 171 20.79 29.71 8.87
C THR A 171 21.65 30.74 8.15
N GLY A 172 21.76 30.65 6.83
CA GLY A 172 22.67 31.46 6.01
C GLY A 172 24.17 31.17 6.26
N ASP A 173 24.52 30.16 7.05
CA ASP A 173 25.92 29.87 7.38
C ASP A 173 26.63 29.18 6.19
N PRO A 174 27.67 29.79 5.61
CA PRO A 174 28.36 29.25 4.44
C PRO A 174 29.02 27.89 4.70
N LYS A 175 29.35 27.54 5.95
CA LYS A 175 29.90 26.21 6.26
C LYS A 175 28.92 25.10 5.92
N HIS A 176 27.62 25.32 6.15
CA HIS A 176 26.59 24.34 5.82
C HIS A 176 26.51 24.10 4.31
N LEU A 177 26.60 25.18 3.52
CA LEU A 177 26.61 25.09 2.05
C LEU A 177 27.86 24.37 1.53
N ILE A 178 29.04 24.71 2.06
CA ILE A 178 30.29 24.05 1.68
C ILE A 178 30.24 22.56 2.00
N LEU A 179 29.76 22.19 3.19
CA LEU A 179 29.62 20.77 3.55
C LEU A 179 28.62 20.05 2.63
N ALA A 180 27.50 20.70 2.29
CA ALA A 180 26.51 20.12 1.37
C ALA A 180 27.16 19.77 0.02
N HIS A 181 27.93 20.70 -0.56
CA HIS A 181 28.67 20.46 -1.79
C HIS A 181 29.73 19.35 -1.68
N LEU A 182 30.36 19.18 -0.52
CA LEU A 182 31.29 18.07 -0.31
C LEU A 182 30.58 16.71 -0.28
N PHE A 183 29.27 16.66 -0.02
CA PHE A 183 28.46 15.44 -0.16
C PHE A 183 27.79 15.29 -1.55
N ASP A 184 27.92 16.27 -2.45
CA ASP A 184 27.48 16.14 -3.84
C ASP A 184 28.51 15.34 -4.65
N LYS A 185 28.32 14.03 -4.73
CA LYS A 185 29.25 13.15 -5.42
C LYS A 185 29.18 13.37 -6.95
N PRO A 186 30.25 13.86 -7.62
CA PRO A 186 30.18 14.27 -9.02
C PRO A 186 29.85 13.13 -10.01
N CYS A 187 30.24 11.88 -9.71
CA CYS A 187 30.08 10.75 -10.61
C CYS A 187 28.62 10.32 -10.84
N PHE A 188 27.69 10.64 -9.92
CA PHE A 188 26.28 10.35 -10.10
C PHE A 188 25.61 11.35 -11.06
N LEU A 189 25.94 12.64 -10.92
CA LEU A 189 25.31 13.70 -11.69
C LEU A 189 25.69 13.65 -13.19
N GLY A 190 26.93 13.26 -13.50
CA GLY A 190 27.42 13.17 -14.88
C GLY A 190 26.76 12.05 -15.70
N LEU A 191 26.57 10.85 -15.12
CA LEU A 191 26.01 9.70 -15.83
C LEU A 191 24.48 9.77 -15.97
N LEU A 192 23.77 10.33 -14.97
CA LEU A 192 22.31 10.52 -15.04
C LEU A 192 21.90 11.45 -16.20
N ALA A 193 22.75 12.42 -16.56
CA ALA A 193 22.52 13.32 -17.69
C ALA A 193 22.52 12.62 -19.05
N VAL A 194 23.08 11.41 -19.15
CA VAL A 194 23.27 10.70 -20.44
C VAL A 194 22.05 9.81 -20.80
N GLN A 195 21.10 9.58 -19.89
CA GLN A 195 19.83 8.85 -20.13
C GLN A 195 19.94 7.50 -20.90
N VAL A 196 21.01 6.74 -20.71
CA VAL A 196 21.19 5.43 -21.38
C VAL A 196 20.81 4.29 -20.43
N GLY A 197 19.82 3.49 -20.79
CA GLY A 197 19.48 2.25 -20.09
C GLY A 197 18.64 1.30 -20.95
N SER A 198 19.06 0.04 -21.09
CA SER A 198 18.25 -1.01 -21.72
C SER A 198 17.10 -1.43 -20.79
N LYS A 199 15.88 -1.60 -21.31
CA LYS A 199 14.72 -2.03 -20.50
C LYS A 199 14.67 -3.55 -20.42
N ARG A 200 14.82 -4.12 -19.22
CA ARG A 200 14.95 -5.57 -18.97
C ARG A 200 14.14 -6.06 -17.75
N LEU A 201 13.00 -5.42 -17.45
CA LEU A 201 12.27 -5.66 -16.21
C LEU A 201 11.57 -7.03 -16.13
N ALA A 202 11.26 -7.70 -17.24
CA ALA A 202 10.48 -8.93 -17.18
C ALA A 202 11.20 -10.07 -16.45
N SER A 203 12.53 -10.16 -16.62
CA SER A 203 13.34 -11.17 -15.94
C SER A 203 13.68 -10.82 -14.50
N THR A 204 13.32 -9.63 -14.01
CA THR A 204 13.56 -9.25 -12.62
C THR A 204 12.36 -9.56 -11.72
N LEU A 205 11.17 -9.85 -12.28
CA LEU A 205 9.96 -10.18 -11.52
C LEU A 205 10.20 -11.39 -10.59
N SER A 206 10.38 -11.10 -9.30
CA SER A 206 10.80 -12.03 -8.25
C SER A 206 10.11 -11.66 -6.91
N THR A 207 10.65 -12.10 -5.79
CA THR A 207 10.15 -11.71 -4.47
C THR A 207 10.80 -10.44 -3.93
N GLU A 208 11.94 -10.03 -4.49
CA GLU A 208 12.75 -8.89 -4.03
C GLU A 208 12.84 -7.81 -5.12
N ASN A 209 11.73 -7.11 -5.37
CA ASN A 209 11.65 -6.12 -6.47
C ASN A 209 11.60 -4.68 -5.96
N GLU A 210 10.44 -4.27 -5.47
CA GLU A 210 10.19 -2.87 -5.15
C GLU A 210 10.46 -2.66 -3.66
N GLU A 211 11.67 -2.22 -3.37
CA GLU A 211 12.05 -1.77 -2.03
C GLU A 211 11.27 -0.51 -1.65
N SER A 212 10.54 -0.54 -0.55
CA SER A 212 9.64 0.55 -0.15
C SER A 212 10.35 1.89 0.05
N CYS A 213 11.61 1.89 0.53
CA CYS A 213 12.44 3.09 0.64
C CYS A 213 12.63 3.82 -0.69
N THR A 214 12.74 3.08 -1.79
CA THR A 214 12.99 3.66 -3.11
C THR A 214 11.76 4.45 -3.58
N THR A 215 10.57 3.88 -3.41
CA THR A 215 9.29 4.54 -3.70
C THR A 215 9.12 5.81 -2.87
N TYR A 216 9.41 5.76 -1.56
CA TYR A 216 9.37 6.95 -0.70
C TYR A 216 10.29 8.08 -1.20
N ASN A 217 11.54 7.77 -1.51
CA ASN A 217 12.48 8.80 -1.98
C ASN A 217 12.08 9.35 -3.36
N MET A 218 11.52 8.51 -4.23
CA MET A 218 11.01 8.98 -5.52
C MET A 218 9.78 9.88 -5.39
N LEU A 219 8.93 9.67 -4.37
CA LEU A 219 7.86 10.61 -4.04
C LEU A 219 8.44 11.99 -3.65
N LYS A 220 9.51 12.05 -2.86
CA LYS A 220 10.22 13.30 -2.55
C LYS A 220 10.70 14.00 -3.83
N VAL A 221 11.39 13.26 -4.71
CA VAL A 221 11.91 13.80 -5.98
C VAL A 221 10.78 14.32 -6.86
N SER A 222 9.75 13.50 -7.09
CA SER A 222 8.57 13.89 -7.88
C SER A 222 7.91 15.15 -7.33
N ARG A 223 7.75 15.25 -6.01
CA ARG A 223 7.22 16.44 -5.35
C ARG A 223 8.05 17.70 -5.63
N HIS A 224 9.37 17.62 -5.57
CA HIS A 224 10.24 18.75 -5.90
C HIS A 224 10.14 19.16 -7.37
N LEU A 225 10.17 18.18 -8.28
CA LEU A 225 10.03 18.43 -9.70
C LEU A 225 8.69 19.08 -10.02
N PHE A 226 7.59 18.60 -9.42
CA PHE A 226 6.28 19.23 -9.55
C PHE A 226 6.29 20.69 -9.08
N ARG A 227 6.92 20.99 -7.93
CA ARG A 227 7.02 22.37 -7.42
C ARG A 227 7.77 23.31 -8.34
N TRP A 228 8.73 22.80 -9.11
CA TRP A 228 9.54 23.61 -10.02
C TRP A 228 8.90 23.75 -11.40
N THR A 229 8.40 22.66 -11.97
CA THR A 229 7.97 22.63 -13.38
C THR A 229 6.46 22.64 -13.55
N LYS A 230 5.72 22.22 -12.51
CA LYS A 230 4.26 22.01 -12.52
C LYS A 230 3.79 20.99 -13.57
N GLU A 231 4.71 20.17 -14.08
CA GLU A 231 4.37 19.16 -15.08
C GLU A 231 3.51 18.05 -14.48
N MET A 232 2.45 17.69 -15.22
CA MET A 232 1.47 16.71 -14.77
C MET A 232 2.06 15.34 -14.53
N ALA A 233 3.10 14.97 -15.29
CA ALA A 233 3.78 13.69 -15.18
C ALA A 233 4.26 13.40 -13.74
N TYR A 234 4.70 14.43 -13.02
CA TYR A 234 5.14 14.27 -11.62
C TYR A 234 3.96 14.06 -10.68
N ALA A 235 2.86 14.80 -10.87
CA ALA A 235 1.63 14.58 -10.11
C ALA A 235 1.03 13.17 -10.33
N ASP A 236 0.98 12.71 -11.58
CA ASP A 236 0.54 11.35 -11.94
C ASP A 236 1.46 10.26 -11.38
N TYR A 237 2.77 10.49 -11.42
CA TYR A 237 3.73 9.60 -10.80
C TYR A 237 3.50 9.53 -9.29
N TYR A 238 3.31 10.68 -8.63
CA TYR A 238 3.07 10.75 -7.20
C TYR A 238 1.80 9.98 -6.80
N GLU A 239 0.69 10.20 -7.50
CA GLU A 239 -0.57 9.46 -7.25
C GLU A 239 -0.36 7.95 -7.40
N ARG A 240 0.30 7.51 -8.48
CA ARG A 240 0.55 6.09 -8.75
C ARG A 240 1.43 5.44 -7.68
N ALA A 241 2.56 6.07 -7.35
CA ALA A 241 3.53 5.57 -6.39
C ALA A 241 2.95 5.55 -4.97
N LEU A 242 2.20 6.58 -4.58
CA LEU A 242 1.50 6.61 -3.30
C LEU A 242 0.45 5.48 -3.22
N THR A 243 -0.46 5.43 -4.20
CA THR A 243 -1.60 4.51 -4.20
C THR A 243 -1.17 3.04 -4.21
N ASN A 244 -0.17 2.71 -5.03
CA ASN A 244 0.18 1.32 -5.29
C ASN A 244 1.46 0.86 -4.57
N GLY A 245 2.40 1.76 -4.32
CA GLY A 245 3.71 1.46 -3.74
C GLY A 245 3.88 1.89 -2.28
N VAL A 246 2.95 2.68 -1.71
CA VAL A 246 3.00 3.10 -0.29
C VAL A 246 1.82 2.58 0.49
N LEU A 247 0.58 2.83 0.07
CA LEU A 247 -0.61 2.47 0.89
C LEU A 247 -0.71 0.97 1.19
N GLY A 248 -0.12 0.13 0.33
CA GLY A 248 -0.11 -1.32 0.48
C GLY A 248 1.03 -1.91 1.30
N ILE A 249 1.96 -1.11 1.84
CA ILE A 249 3.18 -1.63 2.51
C ILE A 249 2.98 -1.93 4.01
N GLN A 250 1.89 -1.45 4.61
CA GLN A 250 1.50 -1.82 5.98
C GLN A 250 0.50 -2.98 5.95
N ARG A 251 0.62 -3.93 6.87
CA ARG A 251 -0.26 -5.10 6.96
C ARG A 251 -1.64 -4.72 7.47
N GLY A 252 -2.51 -4.30 6.57
CA GLY A 252 -3.83 -3.76 6.93
C GLY A 252 -3.70 -2.60 7.91
N THR A 253 -4.37 -2.69 9.06
CA THR A 253 -4.33 -1.67 10.13
C THR A 253 -3.39 -2.06 11.27
N GLU A 254 -2.58 -3.11 11.13
CA GLU A 254 -1.68 -3.58 12.18
C GLU A 254 -0.54 -2.58 12.38
N PRO A 255 -0.40 -2.02 13.60
CA PRO A 255 0.55 -0.95 13.84
C PRO A 255 1.98 -1.48 13.82
N GLY A 256 2.82 -0.88 12.97
CA GLY A 256 4.25 -1.21 12.91
C GLY A 256 4.54 -2.59 12.30
N VAL A 257 3.65 -3.11 11.46
CA VAL A 257 3.87 -4.33 10.67
C VAL A 257 3.93 -3.93 9.20
N MET A 258 5.15 -3.78 8.68
CA MET A 258 5.42 -3.30 7.31
C MET A 258 6.31 -4.28 6.55
N ILE A 259 6.22 -4.27 5.23
CA ILE A 259 7.15 -4.98 4.33
C ILE A 259 8.41 -4.15 4.05
N TYR A 260 9.49 -4.85 3.70
CA TYR A 260 10.67 -4.24 3.10
C TYR A 260 10.51 -4.17 1.57
N MET A 261 10.33 -5.34 0.95
CA MET A 261 10.15 -5.52 -0.49
C MET A 261 8.68 -5.80 -0.80
N LEU A 262 8.17 -5.21 -1.87
CA LEU A 262 6.90 -5.56 -2.49
C LEU A 262 7.16 -6.58 -3.64
N PRO A 263 6.76 -7.86 -3.46
CA PRO A 263 6.98 -8.91 -4.46
C PRO A 263 6.18 -8.67 -5.74
N GLN A 264 6.77 -8.97 -6.89
CA GLN A 264 6.11 -8.81 -8.21
C GLN A 264 6.08 -10.09 -9.06
N SER A 265 6.66 -11.19 -8.57
CA SER A 265 6.57 -12.51 -9.21
C SER A 265 5.12 -13.03 -9.28
N PRO A 266 4.74 -13.75 -10.35
CA PRO A 266 3.42 -14.36 -10.46
C PRO A 266 3.12 -15.31 -9.30
N GLY A 267 1.95 -15.18 -8.69
CA GLY A 267 1.53 -16.02 -7.56
C GLY A 267 2.22 -15.73 -6.23
N SER A 268 2.97 -14.63 -6.13
CA SER A 268 3.67 -14.25 -4.91
C SER A 268 2.73 -13.59 -3.89
N SER A 269 3.25 -13.26 -2.70
CA SER A 269 2.50 -12.65 -1.61
C SER A 269 3.41 -11.68 -0.86
N LYS A 270 2.87 -10.58 -0.32
CA LYS A 270 3.66 -9.62 0.46
C LYS A 270 4.30 -10.27 1.69
N GLY A 271 3.66 -11.31 2.24
CA GLY A 271 4.19 -12.10 3.34
C GLY A 271 5.29 -13.11 2.95
N ARG A 272 5.64 -13.24 1.67
CA ARG A 272 6.57 -14.26 1.13
C ARG A 272 7.74 -13.64 0.35
N SER A 273 8.39 -12.62 0.91
CA SER A 273 9.72 -12.14 0.51
C SER A 273 10.78 -12.63 1.50
N PHE A 274 12.07 -12.37 1.22
CA PHE A 274 13.18 -12.65 2.13
C PHE A 274 12.96 -12.00 3.51
N HIS A 275 12.44 -10.77 3.52
CA HIS A 275 12.13 -10.05 4.75
C HIS A 275 10.72 -10.37 5.29
N GLY A 276 9.77 -10.66 4.39
CA GLY A 276 8.36 -10.81 4.74
C GLY A 276 7.78 -9.56 5.41
N TRP A 277 6.77 -9.78 6.27
CA TRP A 277 6.30 -8.78 7.20
C TRP A 277 7.26 -8.67 8.37
N GLY A 278 7.74 -7.46 8.66
CA GLY A 278 8.51 -7.25 9.88
C GLY A 278 7.65 -7.27 11.14
N THR A 279 8.25 -6.88 12.25
CA THR A 279 7.63 -6.86 13.58
C THR A 279 7.68 -5.47 14.19
N GLN A 280 6.75 -5.24 15.12
CA GLN A 280 6.58 -3.93 15.76
C GLN A 280 7.85 -3.39 16.45
N PHE A 281 8.71 -4.26 16.99
CA PHE A 281 9.85 -3.87 17.85
C PHE A 281 11.19 -4.55 17.52
N HIS A 282 11.28 -5.39 16.49
CA HIS A 282 12.50 -6.17 16.22
C HIS A 282 12.97 -6.18 14.76
N SER A 283 12.29 -5.47 13.85
CA SER A 283 12.72 -5.40 12.44
C SER A 283 13.57 -4.17 12.16
N PHE A 284 13.00 -2.97 12.35
CA PHE A 284 13.67 -1.67 12.18
C PHE A 284 14.66 -1.61 11.01
N TRP A 285 14.22 -2.03 9.82
CA TRP A 285 14.99 -1.87 8.59
C TRP A 285 14.86 -0.44 8.05
N CYS A 286 15.63 -0.06 7.03
CA CYS A 286 15.46 1.27 6.41
C CYS A 286 14.00 1.53 5.97
N CYS A 287 13.32 0.52 5.41
CA CYS A 287 11.92 0.60 4.98
C CYS A 287 10.94 0.83 6.13
N TYR A 288 11.30 0.46 7.37
CA TYR A 288 10.51 0.81 8.54
C TYR A 288 10.59 2.32 8.82
N GLY A 289 11.79 2.90 8.74
CA GLY A 289 11.97 4.35 8.87
C GLY A 289 11.17 5.11 7.83
N THR A 290 11.39 4.83 6.55
CA THR A 290 10.70 5.54 5.45
C THR A 290 9.22 5.22 5.36
N GLY A 291 8.80 4.00 5.72
CA GLY A 291 7.39 3.62 5.75
C GLY A 291 6.63 4.47 6.78
N ILE A 292 7.17 4.57 7.99
CA ILE A 292 6.62 5.43 9.05
C ILE A 292 6.59 6.91 8.63
N GLU A 293 7.64 7.41 7.97
CA GLU A 293 7.65 8.77 7.40
C GLU A 293 6.55 8.95 6.34
N SER A 294 6.39 7.98 5.43
CA SER A 294 5.38 8.04 4.36
C SER A 294 3.96 8.16 4.90
N PHE A 295 3.58 7.34 5.89
CA PHE A 295 2.25 7.37 6.49
C PHE A 295 1.99 8.63 7.33
N SER A 296 3.03 9.32 7.82
CA SER A 296 2.87 10.61 8.51
C SER A 296 2.61 11.77 7.56
N LYS A 297 2.92 11.62 6.27
CA LYS A 297 2.93 12.67 5.25
C LYS A 297 1.87 12.50 4.16
N LEU A 298 0.86 11.64 4.36
CA LEU A 298 -0.18 11.38 3.35
C LEU A 298 -0.91 12.65 2.85
N GLY A 299 -0.94 13.72 3.66
CA GLY A 299 -1.54 15.00 3.27
C GLY A 299 -0.62 16.02 2.59
N ASP A 300 0.70 15.79 2.55
CA ASP A 300 1.71 16.84 2.25
C ASP A 300 1.81 17.26 0.77
N SER A 301 1.12 16.52 -0.08
CA SER A 301 1.13 16.64 -1.54
C SER A 301 -0.27 16.61 -2.14
N ILE A 302 -1.31 16.82 -1.32
CA ILE A 302 -2.69 17.03 -1.81
C ILE A 302 -2.80 18.39 -2.50
N TYR A 303 -2.20 19.41 -1.88
CA TYR A 303 -2.27 20.80 -2.31
C TYR A 303 -0.88 21.43 -2.46
N PHE A 304 -0.72 22.32 -3.43
CA PHE A 304 0.49 23.15 -3.59
C PHE A 304 0.11 24.61 -3.78
N GLU A 305 0.68 25.47 -2.96
CA GLU A 305 0.46 26.92 -3.05
C GLU A 305 1.47 27.58 -3.99
N GLU A 306 1.01 28.57 -4.75
CA GLU A 306 1.84 29.46 -5.55
C GLU A 306 1.63 30.91 -5.11
N LYS A 307 2.74 31.60 -4.85
CA LYS A 307 2.75 33.02 -4.52
C LYS A 307 2.68 33.84 -5.80
N GLY A 308 1.88 34.90 -5.79
CA GLY A 308 1.74 35.86 -6.88
C GLY A 308 0.82 37.01 -6.46
N GLU A 309 0.61 37.98 -7.35
CA GLU A 309 -0.39 39.05 -7.13
C GLU A 309 -1.79 38.47 -6.89
N VAL A 310 -2.13 37.42 -7.62
CA VAL A 310 -3.28 36.56 -7.38
C VAL A 310 -2.74 35.22 -6.87
N PRO A 311 -2.95 34.85 -5.59
CA PRO A 311 -2.45 33.60 -5.05
C PRO A 311 -3.10 32.40 -5.74
N GLY A 312 -2.29 31.38 -6.04
CA GLY A 312 -2.72 30.15 -6.69
C GLY A 312 -2.71 28.95 -5.75
N LEU A 313 -3.67 28.05 -5.90
CA LEU A 313 -3.71 26.75 -5.23
C LEU A 313 -3.88 25.64 -6.27
N TYR A 314 -2.93 24.71 -6.29
CA TYR A 314 -3.00 23.50 -7.10
C TYR A 314 -3.58 22.35 -6.28
N VAL A 315 -4.69 21.78 -6.73
CA VAL A 315 -5.29 20.56 -6.16
C VAL A 315 -4.79 19.37 -6.97
N ILE A 316 -3.88 18.60 -6.39
CA ILE A 316 -3.10 17.57 -7.09
C ILE A 316 -3.56 16.16 -6.76
N GLN A 317 -4.01 15.90 -5.54
CA GLN A 317 -4.55 14.58 -5.17
C GLN A 317 -6.04 14.70 -4.82
N TYR A 318 -6.79 13.68 -5.18
CA TYR A 318 -8.21 13.59 -4.88
C TYR A 318 -8.44 12.77 -3.63
N VAL A 319 -8.25 13.41 -2.47
CA VAL A 319 -8.41 12.82 -1.14
C VAL A 319 -9.30 13.73 -0.31
N SER A 320 -10.33 13.14 0.32
CA SER A 320 -11.22 13.90 1.22
C SER A 320 -10.39 14.56 2.33
N SER A 321 -10.42 15.89 2.37
CA SER A 321 -9.51 16.69 3.18
C SER A 321 -10.01 18.11 3.37
N TYR A 322 -9.52 18.75 4.42
CA TYR A 322 -9.79 20.15 4.75
C TYR A 322 -8.49 20.94 4.70
N LEU A 323 -8.49 22.10 4.06
CA LEU A 323 -7.34 22.99 3.97
C LEU A 323 -7.71 24.40 4.44
N ASP A 324 -6.99 24.88 5.45
CA ASP A 324 -6.99 26.28 5.85
C ASP A 324 -6.00 27.07 4.97
N TRP A 325 -6.47 27.55 3.82
CA TRP A 325 -5.64 28.23 2.82
C TRP A 325 -5.49 29.72 3.15
N LYS A 326 -4.51 30.03 4.00
CA LYS A 326 -4.24 31.40 4.49
C LYS A 326 -4.01 32.42 3.38
N MET A 327 -3.20 32.07 2.37
CA MET A 327 -2.88 32.98 1.26
C MET A 327 -4.11 33.30 0.39
N GLY A 328 -4.97 32.31 0.15
CA GLY A 328 -6.22 32.51 -0.57
C GLY A 328 -7.34 33.12 0.28
N GLN A 329 -7.10 33.33 1.58
CA GLN A 329 -8.08 33.80 2.56
C GLN A 329 -9.36 32.95 2.60
N ILE A 330 -9.23 31.65 2.36
CA ILE A 330 -10.36 30.71 2.36
C ILE A 330 -10.00 29.42 3.08
N VAL A 331 -11.02 28.79 3.60
CA VAL A 331 -11.03 27.39 3.98
C VAL A 331 -11.64 26.60 2.83
N LEU A 332 -10.98 25.52 2.42
CA LEU A 332 -11.40 24.61 1.37
C LEU A 332 -11.74 23.24 1.97
N ASP A 333 -12.96 22.78 1.76
CA ASP A 333 -13.37 21.40 2.09
C ASP A 333 -13.51 20.60 0.79
N GLN A 334 -12.68 19.56 0.67
CA GLN A 334 -12.68 18.61 -0.43
C GLN A 334 -13.34 17.32 0.02
N LYS A 335 -14.41 16.93 -0.66
CA LYS A 335 -15.09 15.65 -0.48
C LYS A 335 -14.99 14.82 -1.75
N VAL A 336 -14.48 13.60 -1.61
CA VAL A 336 -14.34 12.63 -2.71
C VAL A 336 -15.28 11.46 -2.42
N ASP A 337 -16.14 11.14 -3.39
CA ASP A 337 -17.03 9.98 -3.27
C ASP A 337 -16.21 8.68 -3.44
N PRO A 338 -16.55 7.60 -2.72
CA PRO A 338 -15.86 6.32 -2.87
C PRO A 338 -15.94 5.81 -4.31
N LEU A 339 -14.78 5.50 -4.89
CA LEU A 339 -14.71 4.92 -6.22
C LEU A 339 -15.07 3.43 -6.19
N VAL A 340 -15.92 3.00 -7.13
CA VAL A 340 -16.41 1.62 -7.24
C VAL A 340 -16.39 1.15 -8.69
N SER A 341 -16.31 -0.15 -8.94
CA SER A 341 -16.15 -0.71 -10.29
C SER A 341 -17.42 -0.62 -11.15
N TRP A 342 -18.60 -0.60 -10.53
CA TRP A 342 -19.91 -0.55 -11.23
C TRP A 342 -20.42 0.87 -11.53
N ASP A 343 -19.73 1.91 -11.06
CA ASP A 343 -20.02 3.31 -11.34
C ASP A 343 -18.70 4.03 -11.65
N PRO A 344 -18.30 4.09 -12.94
CA PRO A 344 -16.93 4.38 -13.33
C PRO A 344 -16.60 5.87 -13.36
N TYR A 345 -16.91 6.57 -12.28
CA TYR A 345 -16.70 8.00 -12.15
C TYR A 345 -16.08 8.35 -10.79
N LEU A 346 -14.96 9.06 -10.85
CA LEU A 346 -14.44 9.80 -9.71
C LEU A 346 -15.26 11.08 -9.57
N ARG A 347 -15.87 11.30 -8.40
CA ARG A 347 -16.63 12.52 -8.10
C ARG A 347 -16.01 13.26 -6.93
N VAL A 348 -15.78 14.54 -7.14
CA VAL A 348 -15.14 15.45 -6.19
C VAL A 348 -16.02 16.68 -6.02
N THR A 349 -16.27 17.06 -4.78
CA THR A 349 -16.95 18.30 -4.41
C THR A 349 -15.99 19.16 -3.61
N LEU A 350 -15.84 20.42 -4.00
CA LEU A 350 -15.11 21.43 -3.26
C LEU A 350 -16.09 22.49 -2.78
N THR A 351 -16.05 22.80 -1.49
CA THR A 351 -16.79 23.92 -0.90
C THR A 351 -15.83 24.90 -0.24
N PHE A 352 -16.24 26.17 -0.19
CA PHE A 352 -15.35 27.27 0.18
C PHE A 352 -15.96 28.05 1.34
N SER A 353 -15.14 28.39 2.32
CA SER A 353 -15.53 29.25 3.44
C SER A 353 -14.54 30.41 3.55
N PRO A 354 -14.91 31.64 3.15
CA PRO A 354 -14.01 32.77 3.23
C PRO A 354 -13.67 33.12 4.68
N ILE A 355 -12.41 33.48 4.93
CA ILE A 355 -11.97 34.02 6.22
C ILE A 355 -12.49 35.46 6.34
N GLU A 356 -12.82 35.89 7.56
CA GLU A 356 -13.36 37.23 7.81
C GLU A 356 -12.43 38.33 7.24
N GLY A 357 -12.99 39.24 6.43
CA GLY A 357 -12.24 40.27 5.72
C GLY A 357 -11.65 39.84 4.36
N ALA A 358 -11.95 38.64 3.86
CA ALA A 358 -11.49 38.19 2.54
C ALA A 358 -11.98 39.10 1.40
N SER A 359 -11.05 39.79 0.74
CA SER A 359 -11.36 40.74 -0.34
C SER A 359 -10.70 40.43 -1.66
N GLN A 360 -9.65 39.60 -1.66
CA GLN A 360 -8.79 39.38 -2.83
C GLN A 360 -9.25 38.16 -3.65
N PRO A 361 -9.12 38.21 -4.99
CA PRO A 361 -9.32 37.04 -5.83
C PRO A 361 -8.19 36.02 -5.63
N SER A 362 -8.49 34.76 -5.88
CA SER A 362 -7.49 33.68 -5.89
C SER A 362 -7.80 32.65 -6.98
N THR A 363 -6.78 31.91 -7.40
CA THR A 363 -6.86 30.93 -8.49
C THR A 363 -6.81 29.51 -7.94
N LEU A 364 -7.77 28.68 -8.34
CA LEU A 364 -7.76 27.24 -8.09
C LEU A 364 -7.39 26.50 -9.38
N ASN A 365 -6.33 25.71 -9.34
CA ASN A 365 -5.84 24.88 -10.44
C ASN A 365 -6.15 23.40 -10.13
N ILE A 366 -7.12 22.83 -10.81
CA ILE A 366 -7.64 21.49 -10.53
C ILE A 366 -7.08 20.51 -11.55
N ARG A 367 -6.42 19.46 -11.07
CA ARG A 367 -5.69 18.49 -11.89
C ARG A 367 -6.61 17.65 -12.78
N ILE A 368 -6.41 17.61 -14.09
CA ILE A 368 -7.08 16.60 -14.94
C ILE A 368 -6.08 15.46 -15.22
N PRO A 369 -6.20 14.29 -14.55
CA PRO A 369 -5.20 13.22 -14.60
C PRO A 369 -5.10 12.57 -15.98
N ILE A 370 -3.93 12.05 -16.36
CA ILE A 370 -3.76 11.40 -17.68
C ILE A 370 -4.56 10.11 -17.86
N TRP A 371 -5.01 9.49 -16.78
CA TRP A 371 -5.78 8.25 -16.84
C TRP A 371 -7.26 8.46 -17.17
N THR A 372 -7.78 9.70 -17.09
CA THR A 372 -9.17 10.02 -17.43
C THR A 372 -9.33 10.27 -18.94
N ASN A 373 -10.57 10.37 -19.40
CA ASN A 373 -10.91 10.85 -20.74
C ASN A 373 -11.97 11.97 -20.65
N LEU A 374 -12.25 12.64 -21.78
CA LEU A 374 -13.20 13.76 -21.84
C LEU A 374 -14.66 13.30 -21.97
N ASP A 375 -14.91 12.08 -22.43
CA ASP A 375 -16.27 11.59 -22.65
C ASP A 375 -16.94 11.27 -21.31
N GLY A 376 -17.90 12.10 -20.92
CA GLY A 376 -18.55 12.03 -19.61
C GLY A 376 -17.85 12.79 -18.49
N ALA A 377 -16.74 13.48 -18.78
CA ALA A 377 -16.12 14.43 -17.86
C ALA A 377 -16.97 15.69 -17.69
N LYS A 378 -17.17 16.12 -16.44
CA LYS A 378 -18.01 17.28 -16.12
C LYS A 378 -17.38 18.09 -15.01
N ALA A 379 -17.34 19.40 -15.16
CA ALA A 379 -17.01 20.34 -14.10
C ALA A 379 -18.12 21.39 -14.00
N THR A 380 -18.54 21.72 -12.78
CA THR A 380 -19.49 22.82 -12.55
C THR A 380 -19.03 23.70 -11.40
N LEU A 381 -19.37 24.98 -11.48
CA LEU A 381 -19.21 25.95 -10.40
C LEU A 381 -20.56 26.65 -10.22
N ASN A 382 -21.15 26.52 -9.03
CA ASN A 382 -22.48 27.08 -8.72
C ASN A 382 -23.55 26.67 -9.75
N ALA A 383 -23.53 25.39 -10.14
CA ALA A 383 -24.36 24.78 -11.20
C ALA A 383 -24.09 25.29 -12.63
N GLN A 384 -23.15 26.21 -12.84
CA GLN A 384 -22.71 26.59 -14.18
C GLN A 384 -21.63 25.64 -14.70
N SER A 385 -21.84 25.07 -15.88
CA SER A 385 -20.88 24.18 -16.53
C SER A 385 -19.58 24.90 -16.91
N LEU A 386 -18.45 24.25 -16.65
CA LEU A 386 -17.11 24.67 -17.04
C LEU A 386 -16.55 23.73 -18.11
N SER A 387 -15.73 24.27 -19.02
CA SER A 387 -15.04 23.45 -20.02
C SER A 387 -13.90 22.67 -19.37
N VAL A 388 -13.98 21.33 -19.40
CA VAL A 388 -12.89 20.47 -18.90
C VAL A 388 -11.77 20.42 -19.93
N PRO A 389 -10.52 20.78 -19.59
CA PRO A 389 -9.39 20.71 -20.52
C PRO A 389 -8.96 19.25 -20.74
N ALA A 390 -8.15 19.02 -21.78
CA ALA A 390 -7.64 17.70 -22.08
C ALA A 390 -6.87 17.07 -20.89
N PRO A 391 -6.95 15.74 -20.68
CA PRO A 391 -6.12 15.03 -19.71
C PRO A 391 -4.64 15.43 -19.79
N GLY A 392 -3.97 15.57 -18.65
CA GLY A 392 -2.61 16.09 -18.59
C GLY A 392 -2.51 17.60 -18.28
N ASN A 393 -3.64 18.29 -18.09
CA ASN A 393 -3.70 19.75 -17.88
C ASN A 393 -4.44 20.14 -16.59
N PHE A 394 -4.46 21.44 -16.29
CA PHE A 394 -5.22 22.00 -15.17
C PHE A 394 -6.48 22.73 -15.66
N LEU A 395 -7.59 22.48 -14.96
CA LEU A 395 -8.75 23.36 -14.99
C LEU A 395 -8.52 24.50 -14.01
N SER A 396 -8.30 25.72 -14.52
CA SER A 396 -8.03 26.90 -13.70
C SER A 396 -9.27 27.77 -13.55
N VAL A 397 -9.57 28.18 -12.31
CA VAL A 397 -10.68 29.10 -11.98
C VAL A 397 -10.17 30.21 -11.08
N THR A 398 -10.24 31.46 -11.55
CA THR A 398 -9.84 32.64 -10.77
C THR A 398 -11.07 33.44 -10.39
N ARG A 399 -11.27 33.67 -9.09
CA ARG A 399 -12.40 34.47 -8.59
C ARG A 399 -12.21 34.92 -7.15
N LYS A 400 -13.10 35.82 -6.72
CA LYS A 400 -13.38 36.04 -5.30
C LYS A 400 -14.36 34.97 -4.82
N TRP A 401 -13.91 34.15 -3.88
CA TRP A 401 -14.67 33.02 -3.35
C TRP A 401 -15.65 33.47 -2.26
N SER A 402 -16.80 32.82 -2.19
CA SER A 402 -17.89 33.09 -1.24
C SER A 402 -18.35 31.79 -0.57
N SER A 403 -19.00 31.88 0.59
CA SER A 403 -19.49 30.71 1.34
C SER A 403 -20.52 29.86 0.58
N GLY A 404 -21.22 30.46 -0.38
CA GLY A 404 -22.17 29.76 -1.26
C GLY A 404 -21.51 29.07 -2.46
N ASP A 405 -20.20 29.20 -2.65
CA ASP A 405 -19.53 28.61 -3.79
C ASP A 405 -19.41 27.09 -3.64
N LYS A 406 -19.73 26.39 -4.72
CA LYS A 406 -19.58 24.93 -4.81
C LYS A 406 -19.03 24.56 -6.17
N PHE A 407 -17.87 23.94 -6.16
CA PHE A 407 -17.28 23.33 -7.34
C PHE A 407 -17.50 21.82 -7.30
N THR A 408 -17.89 21.24 -8.43
CA THR A 408 -18.03 19.78 -8.57
C THR A 408 -17.28 19.30 -9.79
N LEU A 409 -16.56 18.21 -9.67
CA LEU A 409 -15.85 17.53 -10.75
C LEU A 409 -16.29 16.08 -10.82
N GLN A 410 -16.56 15.60 -12.03
CA GLN A 410 -16.76 14.21 -12.36
C GLN A 410 -15.77 13.82 -13.46
N LEU A 411 -14.96 12.79 -13.21
CA LEU A 411 -13.98 12.26 -14.15
C LEU A 411 -14.26 10.78 -14.44
N PRO A 412 -14.42 10.38 -15.72
CA PRO A 412 -14.52 8.98 -16.11
C PRO A 412 -13.26 8.20 -15.71
N VAL A 413 -13.44 7.04 -15.09
CA VAL A 413 -12.34 6.13 -14.73
C VAL A 413 -12.37 4.92 -15.65
N SER A 414 -11.33 4.76 -16.47
CA SER A 414 -11.24 3.69 -17.46
C SER A 414 -10.32 2.57 -17.02
N LEU A 415 -10.66 1.34 -17.45
CA LEU A 415 -9.72 0.23 -17.50
C LEU A 415 -8.66 0.51 -18.58
N ARG A 416 -7.42 0.13 -18.30
CA ARG A 416 -6.28 0.25 -19.23
C ARG A 416 -5.24 -0.82 -18.93
N THR A 417 -4.39 -1.10 -19.90
CA THR A 417 -3.23 -1.96 -19.71
C THR A 417 -1.94 -1.20 -19.87
N GLU A 418 -0.88 -1.64 -19.20
CA GLU A 418 0.48 -1.12 -19.36
C GLU A 418 1.44 -2.28 -19.61
N ALA A 419 2.13 -2.26 -20.75
CA ALA A 419 3.19 -3.22 -21.04
C ALA A 419 4.37 -3.06 -20.08
N ILE A 420 4.94 -4.19 -19.66
CA ILE A 420 6.17 -4.20 -18.88
C ILE A 420 7.28 -3.47 -19.63
N LYS A 421 8.16 -2.76 -18.90
CA LYS A 421 9.30 -2.07 -19.52
C LYS A 421 10.38 -3.10 -19.82
N ASP A 422 10.22 -3.79 -20.94
CA ASP A 422 11.17 -4.75 -21.49
C ASP A 422 11.24 -4.64 -23.01
N ASP A 423 12.45 -4.54 -23.56
CA ASP A 423 12.65 -4.36 -25.02
C ASP A 423 12.66 -5.70 -25.78
N ARG A 424 12.63 -6.83 -25.08
CA ARG A 424 12.61 -8.18 -25.68
C ARG A 424 11.22 -8.57 -26.17
N SER A 425 11.13 -9.08 -27.40
CA SER A 425 9.86 -9.41 -28.04
C SER A 425 9.11 -10.55 -27.36
N GLU A 426 9.80 -11.49 -26.70
CA GLU A 426 9.15 -12.58 -25.96
C GLU A 426 8.32 -12.12 -24.75
N TYR A 427 8.50 -10.88 -24.28
CA TYR A 427 7.72 -10.29 -23.19
C TYR A 427 6.73 -9.22 -23.65
N ALA A 428 6.53 -9.04 -24.97
CA ALA A 428 5.65 -8.00 -25.51
C ALA A 428 4.17 -8.16 -25.09
N SER A 429 3.75 -9.38 -24.77
CA SER A 429 2.42 -9.73 -24.26
C SER A 429 2.25 -9.52 -22.75
N VAL A 430 3.32 -9.23 -22.02
CA VAL A 430 3.28 -9.09 -20.55
C VAL A 430 2.82 -7.68 -20.17
N GLN A 431 1.63 -7.60 -19.57
CA GLN A 431 0.97 -6.33 -19.27
C GLN A 431 0.35 -6.34 -17.87
N ALA A 432 0.41 -5.19 -17.19
CA ALA A 432 -0.37 -4.92 -15.98
C ALA A 432 -1.75 -4.34 -16.36
N ILE A 433 -2.75 -4.53 -15.50
CA ILE A 433 -4.11 -3.99 -15.66
C ILE A 433 -4.33 -2.90 -14.61
N LEU A 434 -4.84 -1.74 -15.03
CA LEU A 434 -5.12 -0.62 -14.14
C LEU A 434 -6.56 -0.12 -14.33
N TYR A 435 -7.11 0.43 -13.26
CA TYR A 435 -8.38 1.15 -13.26
C TYR A 435 -8.15 2.56 -12.71
N GLY A 436 -8.07 3.54 -13.61
CA GLY A 436 -7.58 4.88 -13.26
C GLY A 436 -6.16 4.83 -12.67
N PRO A 437 -5.97 5.29 -11.41
CA PRO A 437 -4.68 5.22 -10.71
C PRO A 437 -4.41 3.88 -10.01
N TYR A 438 -5.41 2.99 -9.89
CA TYR A 438 -5.28 1.74 -9.14
C TYR A 438 -4.70 0.62 -9.99
N LEU A 439 -3.62 0.01 -9.53
CA LEU A 439 -3.08 -1.23 -10.08
C LEU A 439 -3.93 -2.41 -9.62
N LEU A 440 -4.55 -3.10 -10.58
CA LEU A 440 -5.35 -4.29 -10.32
C LEU A 440 -4.48 -5.54 -10.41
N VAL A 441 -4.60 -6.42 -9.42
CA VAL A 441 -3.87 -7.69 -9.35
C VAL A 441 -4.84 -8.85 -9.21
N GLY A 442 -4.50 -9.99 -9.80
CA GLY A 442 -5.35 -11.17 -9.79
C GLY A 442 -5.10 -12.04 -8.57
N HIS A 443 -6.16 -12.52 -7.92
CA HIS A 443 -6.06 -13.61 -6.94
C HIS A 443 -5.66 -14.90 -7.65
N THR A 444 -4.41 -15.32 -7.51
CA THR A 444 -3.84 -16.48 -8.19
C THR A 444 -2.56 -16.93 -7.53
N SER A 445 -2.27 -18.22 -7.61
CA SER A 445 -1.02 -18.82 -7.12
C SER A 445 0.00 -19.08 -8.23
N GLY A 446 -0.17 -18.46 -9.41
CA GLY A 446 0.82 -18.52 -10.50
C GLY A 446 0.25 -18.56 -11.92
N ASP A 447 -1.05 -18.87 -12.10
CA ASP A 447 -1.67 -18.67 -13.41
C ASP A 447 -1.79 -17.17 -13.69
N TRP A 448 -1.42 -16.78 -14.91
CA TRP A 448 -1.26 -15.41 -15.35
C TRP A 448 -1.58 -15.25 -16.84
N ASN A 449 -2.11 -16.29 -17.51
CA ASN A 449 -2.43 -16.23 -18.94
C ASN A 449 -3.87 -15.78 -19.17
N ILE A 450 -4.02 -14.65 -19.86
CA ILE A 450 -5.30 -14.07 -20.24
C ILE A 450 -5.48 -14.23 -21.74
N LYS A 451 -6.64 -14.77 -22.14
CA LYS A 451 -7.04 -14.88 -23.55
C LYS A 451 -8.24 -13.97 -23.76
N SER A 452 -8.03 -12.80 -24.34
CA SER A 452 -9.13 -11.88 -24.64
C SER A 452 -9.92 -12.28 -25.89
N GLY A 453 -9.44 -13.26 -26.67
CA GLY A 453 -10.10 -13.69 -27.91
C GLY A 453 -10.23 -12.53 -28.91
N SER A 454 -11.37 -12.45 -29.60
CA SER A 454 -11.70 -11.36 -30.55
C SER A 454 -12.28 -10.11 -29.87
N ALA A 455 -11.97 -9.87 -28.59
CA ALA A 455 -12.44 -8.68 -27.87
C ALA A 455 -11.95 -7.39 -28.55
N ASN A 456 -12.87 -6.44 -28.74
CA ASN A 456 -12.58 -5.11 -29.29
C ASN A 456 -12.22 -4.12 -28.19
N SER A 457 -12.62 -4.40 -26.94
CA SER A 457 -12.36 -3.55 -25.77
C SER A 457 -12.01 -4.36 -24.52
N LEU A 458 -11.40 -3.72 -23.52
CA LEU A 458 -11.16 -4.34 -22.21
C LEU A 458 -12.46 -4.75 -21.51
N SER A 459 -13.54 -3.99 -21.71
CA SER A 459 -14.85 -4.26 -21.09
C SER A 459 -15.52 -5.54 -21.61
N ASP A 460 -15.08 -6.07 -22.75
CA ASP A 460 -15.64 -7.32 -23.32
C ASP A 460 -15.19 -8.56 -22.53
N TRP A 461 -14.06 -8.44 -21.82
CA TRP A 461 -13.43 -9.53 -21.07
C TRP A 461 -13.08 -9.18 -19.63
N ILE A 462 -13.21 -7.93 -19.20
CA ILE A 462 -13.13 -7.49 -17.80
C ILE A 462 -14.47 -6.89 -17.41
N THR A 463 -15.13 -7.50 -16.43
CA THR A 463 -16.48 -7.09 -16.00
C THR A 463 -16.48 -6.67 -14.53
N PRO A 464 -17.18 -5.58 -14.14
CA PRO A 464 -17.22 -5.12 -12.76
C PRO A 464 -18.05 -6.07 -11.87
N ILE A 465 -17.62 -6.23 -10.62
CA ILE A 465 -18.38 -6.98 -9.60
C ILE A 465 -19.30 -6.03 -8.84
N PRO A 466 -20.63 -6.22 -8.84
CA PRO A 466 -21.55 -5.33 -8.13
C PRO A 466 -21.48 -5.53 -6.61
N ALA A 467 -21.78 -4.47 -5.84
CA ALA A 467 -21.80 -4.50 -4.37
C ALA A 467 -22.61 -5.66 -3.78
N THR A 468 -23.71 -6.03 -4.44
CA THR A 468 -24.64 -7.07 -3.97
C THR A 468 -24.00 -8.46 -3.89
N TYR A 469 -22.87 -8.72 -4.57
CA TYR A 469 -22.20 -10.01 -4.47
C TYR A 469 -21.68 -10.30 -3.06
N ASN A 470 -21.27 -9.28 -2.31
CA ASN A 470 -20.80 -9.44 -0.93
C ASN A 470 -21.90 -9.93 0.02
N ASN A 471 -23.19 -9.71 -0.30
CA ASN A 471 -24.31 -10.20 0.50
C ASN A 471 -24.47 -11.73 0.43
N ASN A 472 -23.89 -12.35 -0.61
CA ASN A 472 -24.05 -13.77 -0.89
C ASN A 472 -22.77 -14.57 -0.61
N LEU A 473 -21.80 -13.98 0.08
CA LEU A 473 -20.56 -14.67 0.45
C LEU A 473 -20.76 -15.46 1.73
N ILE A 474 -20.39 -16.74 1.67
CA ILE A 474 -20.52 -17.69 2.76
C ILE A 474 -19.22 -18.45 3.00
N PHE A 475 -19.07 -19.02 4.19
CA PHE A 475 -18.11 -20.09 4.45
C PHE A 475 -18.69 -21.13 5.41
N PHE A 476 -18.13 -22.34 5.36
CA PHE A 476 -18.44 -23.42 6.28
C PHE A 476 -17.26 -23.58 7.28
N PRO A 477 -17.46 -23.46 8.61
CA PRO A 477 -16.38 -23.55 9.61
C PRO A 477 -15.64 -24.89 9.64
N THR A 478 -16.29 -25.96 9.20
CA THR A 478 -15.62 -27.16 8.71
C THR A 478 -14.96 -26.79 7.38
N ILE A 479 -13.79 -26.13 7.43
CA ILE A 479 -13.28 -25.37 6.28
C ILE A 479 -13.05 -26.27 5.08
N TRP A 480 -13.82 -26.00 4.03
CA TRP A 480 -13.65 -26.59 2.72
C TRP A 480 -12.53 -25.85 2.02
N ARG A 481 -11.36 -26.47 1.92
CA ARG A 481 -10.24 -25.88 1.17
C ARG A 481 -10.22 -26.45 -0.23
N PHE A 482 -10.53 -25.61 -1.21
CA PHE A 482 -10.28 -25.96 -2.60
C PHE A 482 -8.76 -25.92 -2.88
N SER A 483 -8.25 -26.96 -3.54
CA SER A 483 -6.86 -27.01 -3.98
C SER A 483 -6.82 -27.16 -5.49
N PHE A 484 -6.52 -26.05 -6.18
CA PHE A 484 -6.42 -26.00 -7.64
C PHE A 484 -5.44 -27.04 -8.20
N CYS A 485 -4.31 -27.29 -7.52
CA CYS A 485 -3.30 -28.28 -7.95
C CYS A 485 -3.80 -29.74 -8.03
N VAL A 486 -4.86 -30.10 -7.30
CA VAL A 486 -5.41 -31.48 -7.29
C VAL A 486 -6.87 -31.53 -7.75
N ASN A 487 -7.44 -30.38 -8.14
CA ASN A 487 -8.86 -30.21 -8.48
C ASN A 487 -9.83 -30.93 -7.52
N LYS A 488 -9.55 -30.85 -6.21
CA LYS A 488 -10.36 -31.49 -5.16
C LYS A 488 -10.52 -30.54 -3.98
N LEU A 489 -11.67 -30.61 -3.31
CA LEU A 489 -11.82 -30.01 -2.00
C LEU A 489 -11.43 -30.99 -0.89
N LYS A 490 -10.68 -30.45 0.08
CA LYS A 490 -10.32 -31.18 1.29
C LYS A 490 -10.93 -30.46 2.50
N PRO A 491 -11.60 -31.18 3.42
CA PRO A 491 -11.90 -30.64 4.74
C PRO A 491 -10.58 -30.46 5.48
N MET A 492 -10.40 -29.32 6.12
CA MET A 492 -9.23 -29.02 6.94
C MET A 492 -9.71 -28.68 8.36
N ASP A 493 -9.37 -29.53 9.33
CA ASP A 493 -9.55 -29.20 10.73
C ASP A 493 -8.41 -28.27 11.16
N TYR A 494 -8.76 -27.02 11.45
CA TYR A 494 -7.82 -26.04 11.98
C TYR A 494 -7.71 -26.11 13.53
N ASN A 495 -8.06 -27.25 14.14
CA ASN A 495 -8.23 -27.40 15.59
C ASN A 495 -9.16 -26.30 16.15
N GLY A 496 -10.27 -26.03 15.44
CA GLY A 496 -11.24 -24.99 15.79
C GLY A 496 -10.83 -23.53 15.47
N ARG A 497 -9.76 -23.27 14.70
CA ARG A 497 -9.34 -21.90 14.32
C ARG A 497 -9.86 -21.47 12.95
N VAL A 498 -10.73 -20.46 12.91
CA VAL A 498 -11.20 -19.83 11.66
C VAL A 498 -10.03 -19.19 10.89
N PRO A 499 -9.94 -19.33 9.55
CA PRO A 499 -8.92 -18.67 8.75
C PRO A 499 -8.91 -17.17 8.98
N LYS A 500 -7.72 -16.59 9.10
CA LYS A 500 -7.59 -15.13 9.23
C LYS A 500 -7.91 -14.47 7.90
N SER A 501 -8.77 -13.44 7.93
CA SER A 501 -8.98 -12.56 6.77
C SER A 501 -7.66 -11.96 6.32
N GLY A 502 -7.49 -11.81 5.00
CA GLY A 502 -6.21 -11.38 4.43
C GLY A 502 -5.25 -12.52 4.09
N THR A 503 -5.73 -13.77 3.97
CA THR A 503 -4.87 -14.94 3.70
C THR A 503 -5.40 -15.82 2.57
N ASP A 504 -4.52 -16.60 1.94
CA ASP A 504 -4.94 -17.63 0.98
C ASP A 504 -5.99 -18.59 1.57
N ALA A 505 -5.89 -18.87 2.88
CA ALA A 505 -6.85 -19.73 3.55
C ALA A 505 -8.24 -19.11 3.65
N SER A 506 -8.36 -17.79 3.92
CA SER A 506 -9.67 -17.13 3.95
C SER A 506 -10.29 -17.04 2.55
N VAL A 507 -9.45 -16.81 1.53
CA VAL A 507 -9.87 -16.82 0.12
C VAL A 507 -10.45 -18.17 -0.26
N HIS A 508 -9.69 -19.26 -0.10
CA HIS A 508 -10.15 -20.60 -0.50
C HIS A 508 -11.30 -21.15 0.35
N ALA A 509 -11.54 -20.61 1.54
CA ALA A 509 -12.65 -20.98 2.40
C ALA A 509 -13.95 -20.25 2.05
N THR A 510 -13.88 -19.16 1.27
CA THR A 510 -15.03 -18.32 0.95
C THR A 510 -15.66 -18.74 -0.37
N PHE A 511 -16.97 -18.86 -0.39
CA PHE A 511 -17.77 -19.18 -1.57
C PHE A 511 -18.86 -18.13 -1.77
N ARG A 512 -19.22 -17.86 -3.02
CA ARG A 512 -20.43 -17.12 -3.38
C ARG A 512 -21.56 -18.11 -3.58
N LEU A 513 -22.65 -17.91 -2.84
CA LEU A 513 -23.90 -18.65 -2.97
C LEU A 513 -24.71 -18.07 -4.14
N ILE A 514 -25.03 -18.90 -5.13
CA ILE A 514 -25.82 -18.50 -6.29
C ILE A 514 -27.15 -19.24 -6.24
N LEU A 515 -28.27 -18.50 -6.24
CA LEU A 515 -29.60 -19.10 -6.33
C LEU A 515 -29.89 -19.52 -7.78
N ASN A 516 -30.41 -20.74 -7.95
CA ASN A 516 -30.77 -21.30 -9.26
C ASN A 516 -32.26 -21.09 -9.64
N ASP A 517 -33.03 -20.37 -8.82
CA ASP A 517 -34.45 -20.11 -9.07
C ASP A 517 -34.68 -18.85 -9.91
N SER A 518 -35.60 -18.95 -10.88
CA SER A 518 -35.99 -17.88 -11.82
C SER A 518 -36.79 -16.73 -11.18
N SER A 519 -37.16 -16.83 -9.90
CA SER A 519 -37.76 -15.74 -9.12
C SER A 519 -36.72 -15.16 -8.16
N SER A 520 -36.06 -14.08 -8.61
CA SER A 520 -35.00 -13.39 -7.87
C SER A 520 -35.54 -12.63 -6.65
N SER A 521 -35.92 -13.36 -5.60
CA SER A 521 -36.04 -12.78 -4.27
C SER A 521 -34.62 -12.52 -3.76
N LYS A 522 -34.28 -11.24 -3.51
CA LYS A 522 -33.03 -10.88 -2.83
C LYS A 522 -32.98 -11.63 -1.49
N LEU A 523 -31.92 -12.39 -1.25
CA LEU A 523 -31.66 -12.96 0.08
C LEU A 523 -31.47 -11.79 1.05
N SER A 524 -32.29 -11.73 2.10
CA SER A 524 -32.14 -10.75 3.17
C SER A 524 -31.20 -11.27 4.24
N THR A 525 -31.27 -12.58 4.51
CA THR A 525 -30.28 -13.33 5.27
C THR A 525 -29.89 -14.61 4.52
N ILE A 526 -28.82 -15.26 4.97
CA ILE A 526 -28.34 -16.49 4.37
C ILE A 526 -29.30 -17.67 4.67
N GLU A 527 -30.05 -17.62 5.78
CA GLU A 527 -31.07 -18.61 6.11
C GLU A 527 -32.26 -18.62 5.13
N ASP A 528 -32.52 -17.50 4.44
CA ASP A 528 -33.54 -17.42 3.38
C ASP A 528 -33.23 -18.32 2.16
N ALA A 529 -32.03 -18.89 2.10
CA ALA A 529 -31.64 -19.86 1.08
C ALA A 529 -32.10 -21.29 1.41
N ILE A 530 -32.48 -21.59 2.66
CA ILE A 530 -32.96 -22.92 3.06
C ILE A 530 -34.24 -23.24 2.29
N GLY A 531 -34.28 -24.43 1.70
CA GLY A 531 -35.34 -24.92 0.83
C GLY A 531 -35.15 -24.60 -0.66
N LYS A 532 -34.17 -23.77 -1.02
CA LYS A 532 -33.90 -23.33 -2.41
C LYS A 532 -32.81 -24.15 -3.08
N TYR A 533 -32.76 -24.07 -4.41
CA TYR A 533 -31.69 -24.63 -5.22
C TYR A 533 -30.53 -23.63 -5.32
N VAL A 534 -29.34 -24.10 -5.00
CA VAL A 534 -28.13 -23.28 -4.88
C VAL A 534 -26.96 -23.91 -5.62
N MET A 535 -26.06 -23.05 -6.08
CA MET A 535 -24.74 -23.40 -6.60
C MET A 535 -23.68 -22.67 -5.77
N LEU A 536 -22.50 -23.28 -5.64
CA LEU A 536 -21.39 -22.72 -4.87
C LEU A 536 -20.24 -22.36 -5.82
N GLU A 537 -19.91 -21.08 -5.90
CA GLU A 537 -18.78 -20.56 -6.67
C GLU A 537 -17.62 -20.20 -5.73
N PRO A 538 -16.41 -20.77 -5.88
CA PRO A 538 -15.26 -20.36 -5.07
C PRO A 538 -14.88 -18.89 -5.33
N PHE A 539 -14.55 -18.15 -4.26
CA PHE A 539 -14.32 -16.70 -4.32
C PHE A 539 -13.27 -16.24 -5.35
N ASP A 540 -12.15 -16.97 -5.46
CA ASP A 540 -11.04 -16.68 -6.36
C ASP A 540 -11.16 -17.31 -7.76
N LEU A 541 -12.24 -18.07 -8.01
CA LEU A 541 -12.53 -18.76 -9.27
C LEU A 541 -13.89 -18.34 -9.85
N PRO A 542 -14.09 -17.05 -10.17
CA PRO A 542 -15.36 -16.56 -10.68
C PRO A 542 -15.77 -17.30 -11.97
N GLY A 543 -17.03 -17.72 -12.06
CA GLY A 543 -17.58 -18.50 -13.17
C GLY A 543 -17.32 -20.01 -13.08
N MET A 544 -16.62 -20.49 -12.06
CA MET A 544 -16.45 -21.93 -11.80
C MET A 544 -17.35 -22.38 -10.64
N LEU A 545 -17.91 -23.57 -10.74
CA LEU A 545 -18.86 -24.10 -9.76
C LEU A 545 -18.31 -25.35 -9.09
N LEU A 546 -18.72 -25.57 -7.85
CA LEU A 546 -18.59 -26.85 -7.18
C LEU A 546 -19.43 -27.90 -7.91
N VAL A 547 -18.82 -29.03 -8.29
CA VAL A 547 -19.47 -30.07 -9.08
C VAL A 547 -19.29 -31.45 -8.45
N GLN A 548 -20.39 -32.20 -8.40
CA GLN A 548 -20.40 -33.59 -7.97
C GLN A 548 -19.95 -34.56 -9.08
N GLN A 549 -19.23 -35.62 -8.72
CA GLN A 549 -18.67 -36.58 -9.67
C GLN A 549 -19.37 -37.94 -9.68
N GLY A 550 -20.23 -38.22 -8.69
CA GLY A 550 -20.84 -39.53 -8.49
C GLY A 550 -21.22 -39.80 -7.04
N LYS A 551 -21.96 -40.89 -6.81
CA LYS A 551 -22.23 -41.39 -5.45
C LYS A 551 -20.92 -41.89 -4.83
N ASP A 552 -20.63 -41.47 -3.60
CA ASP A 552 -19.37 -41.75 -2.89
C ASP A 552 -18.09 -41.21 -3.52
N GLU A 553 -18.22 -40.40 -4.57
CA GLU A 553 -17.10 -39.74 -5.26
C GLU A 553 -16.85 -38.33 -4.71
N GLY A 554 -15.61 -37.86 -4.89
CA GLY A 554 -15.18 -36.54 -4.42
C GLY A 554 -15.83 -35.37 -5.19
N LEU A 555 -15.87 -34.20 -4.57
CA LEU A 555 -16.29 -32.96 -5.25
C LEU A 555 -15.11 -32.26 -5.94
N THR A 556 -15.37 -31.69 -7.12
CA THR A 556 -14.40 -30.95 -7.93
C THR A 556 -14.92 -29.54 -8.24
N VAL A 557 -14.12 -28.73 -8.93
CA VAL A 557 -14.58 -27.44 -9.46
C VAL A 557 -14.43 -27.45 -10.98
N ALA A 558 -15.48 -27.02 -11.69
CA ALA A 558 -15.52 -27.02 -13.15
C ALA A 558 -16.07 -25.69 -13.69
N ASN A 559 -15.76 -25.42 -14.97
CA ASN A 559 -16.26 -24.23 -15.67
C ASN A 559 -17.74 -24.40 -16.01
N SER A 560 -18.59 -23.48 -15.53
CA SER A 560 -20.05 -23.43 -15.80
C SER A 560 -20.83 -24.73 -15.51
N ASP A 561 -22.16 -24.63 -15.41
CA ASP A 561 -23.02 -25.80 -15.29
C ASP A 561 -23.10 -26.53 -16.64
N ASN A 562 -22.80 -27.82 -16.68
CA ASN A 562 -22.90 -28.64 -17.91
C ASN A 562 -24.37 -28.92 -18.30
N GLY A 563 -25.34 -28.38 -17.55
CA GLY A 563 -26.77 -28.61 -17.74
C GLY A 563 -27.23 -30.01 -17.30
N ASP A 564 -26.35 -30.78 -16.67
CA ASP A 564 -26.62 -32.11 -16.10
C ASP A 564 -27.04 -32.06 -14.61
N GLY A 565 -27.14 -30.84 -14.06
CA GLY A 565 -27.50 -30.58 -12.66
C GLY A 565 -26.41 -30.94 -11.66
N SER A 566 -25.21 -31.30 -12.12
CA SER A 566 -24.09 -31.73 -11.26
C SER A 566 -23.53 -30.62 -10.37
N SER A 567 -23.83 -29.36 -10.67
CA SER A 567 -23.44 -28.20 -9.88
C SER A 567 -24.52 -27.70 -8.92
N ILE A 568 -25.72 -28.29 -8.98
CA ILE A 568 -26.91 -27.82 -8.27
C ILE A 568 -27.13 -28.66 -7.01
N PHE A 569 -27.27 -27.96 -5.89
CA PHE A 569 -27.64 -28.54 -4.60
C PHE A 569 -28.96 -27.95 -4.12
N ARG A 570 -29.76 -28.73 -3.42
CA ARG A 570 -30.86 -28.19 -2.62
C ARG A 570 -30.34 -27.95 -1.21
N LEU A 571 -30.43 -26.71 -0.75
CA LEU A 571 -30.05 -26.36 0.61
C LEU A 571 -31.19 -26.74 1.55
N VAL A 572 -30.95 -27.57 2.56
CA VAL A 572 -31.97 -28.01 3.53
C VAL A 572 -31.48 -27.78 4.96
N SER A 573 -32.40 -27.82 5.93
CA SER A 573 -32.03 -27.82 7.35
C SER A 573 -31.13 -29.03 7.64
N GLY A 574 -30.17 -28.86 8.55
CA GLY A 574 -29.17 -29.88 8.83
C GLY A 574 -29.78 -31.21 9.25
N LEU A 575 -29.27 -32.29 8.67
CA LEU A 575 -29.73 -33.66 8.95
C LEU A 575 -29.52 -34.07 10.42
N ASP A 576 -28.60 -33.42 11.13
CA ASP A 576 -28.34 -33.65 12.55
C ASP A 576 -29.44 -33.10 13.48
N GLY A 577 -30.38 -32.33 12.94
CA GLY A 577 -31.53 -31.79 13.67
C GLY A 577 -31.16 -30.68 14.66
N LYS A 578 -29.96 -30.11 14.58
CA LYS A 578 -29.56 -28.97 15.40
C LYS A 578 -30.01 -27.66 14.74
N ASP A 579 -30.37 -26.68 15.56
CA ASP A 579 -30.72 -25.36 15.06
C ASP A 579 -29.49 -24.68 14.44
N GLY A 580 -29.67 -24.03 13.29
CA GLY A 580 -28.63 -23.28 12.60
C GLY A 580 -27.64 -24.13 11.77
N THR A 581 -27.87 -25.44 11.65
CA THR A 581 -27.14 -26.29 10.70
C THR A 581 -27.89 -26.42 9.37
N VAL A 582 -27.14 -26.64 8.29
CA VAL A 582 -27.65 -26.86 6.93
C VAL A 582 -26.98 -28.06 6.29
N SER A 583 -27.67 -28.68 5.34
CA SER A 583 -27.14 -29.76 4.51
C SER A 583 -27.35 -29.43 3.04
N LEU A 584 -26.44 -29.92 2.19
CA LEU A 584 -26.49 -29.73 0.74
C LEU A 584 -26.85 -31.05 0.07
N GLU A 585 -28.11 -31.18 -0.30
CA GLU A 585 -28.68 -32.34 -1.00
C GLU A 585 -28.37 -32.25 -2.49
N SER A 586 -27.93 -33.35 -3.09
CA SER A 586 -27.67 -33.45 -4.53
C SER A 586 -28.99 -33.46 -5.31
N VAL A 587 -29.06 -32.72 -6.42
CA VAL A 587 -30.22 -32.79 -7.34
C VAL A 587 -30.09 -33.95 -8.34
N SER A 588 -28.87 -34.39 -8.68
CA SER A 588 -28.68 -35.51 -9.62
C SER A 588 -28.64 -36.89 -8.95
N TYR A 589 -28.53 -36.95 -7.63
CA TYR A 589 -28.46 -38.19 -6.88
C TYR A 589 -29.38 -38.16 -5.67
N ASP A 590 -30.53 -38.86 -5.78
CA ASP A 590 -31.52 -38.98 -4.71
C ASP A 590 -30.90 -39.49 -3.40
N ASP A 591 -31.28 -38.85 -2.29
CA ASP A 591 -30.83 -39.15 -0.93
C ASP A 591 -29.30 -39.09 -0.74
N CYS A 592 -28.61 -38.24 -1.49
CA CYS A 592 -27.17 -38.02 -1.38
C CYS A 592 -26.84 -36.59 -0.97
N PHE A 593 -25.93 -36.43 -0.01
CA PHE A 593 -25.56 -35.14 0.57
C PHE A 593 -24.05 -34.91 0.51
N VAL A 594 -23.63 -33.65 0.48
CA VAL A 594 -22.22 -33.29 0.67
C VAL A 594 -21.80 -33.75 2.07
N PHE A 595 -20.78 -34.60 2.13
CA PHE A 595 -20.34 -35.28 3.34
C PHE A 595 -18.85 -35.01 3.60
N SER A 596 -18.55 -34.65 4.85
CA SER A 596 -17.21 -34.30 5.33
C SER A 596 -16.61 -35.27 6.35
N GLY A 597 -17.40 -36.22 6.89
CA GLY A 597 -17.02 -37.08 8.02
C GLY A 597 -17.52 -36.58 9.38
N VAL A 598 -17.58 -37.47 10.38
CA VAL A 598 -18.14 -37.18 11.73
C VAL A 598 -17.14 -36.52 12.69
N ASP A 599 -15.85 -36.89 12.58
CA ASP A 599 -14.77 -36.39 13.46
C ASP A 599 -13.69 -35.61 12.70
N TYR A 600 -14.01 -35.15 11.49
CA TYR A 600 -13.09 -34.37 10.65
C TYR A 600 -11.69 -34.98 10.50
N THR A 601 -11.57 -36.31 10.60
CA THR A 601 -10.27 -37.01 10.60
C THR A 601 -9.45 -36.60 9.38
N SER A 602 -8.37 -35.87 9.66
CA SER A 602 -7.44 -35.27 8.69
C SER A 602 -7.10 -36.26 7.58
N GLY A 603 -7.68 -36.07 6.38
CA GLY A 603 -7.25 -36.78 5.17
C GLY A 603 -8.33 -37.26 4.19
N LYS A 604 -9.63 -37.31 4.55
CA LYS A 604 -10.68 -37.71 3.58
C LYS A 604 -11.22 -36.50 2.82
N SER A 605 -11.25 -36.53 1.48
CA SER A 605 -11.83 -35.46 0.65
C SER A 605 -13.34 -35.33 0.83
N LEU A 606 -13.89 -34.13 0.64
CA LEU A 606 -15.36 -33.93 0.56
C LEU A 606 -15.91 -34.81 -0.57
N LYS A 607 -16.99 -35.52 -0.28
CA LYS A 607 -17.65 -36.43 -1.23
C LYS A 607 -19.16 -36.30 -1.13
N LEU A 608 -19.88 -36.86 -2.10
CA LEU A 608 -21.29 -37.18 -1.88
C LEU A 608 -21.39 -38.47 -1.07
N SER A 609 -22.27 -38.51 -0.07
CA SER A 609 -22.61 -39.75 0.63
C SER A 609 -24.12 -39.88 0.73
N CYS A 610 -24.62 -41.09 0.53
CA CYS A 610 -26.05 -41.38 0.45
C CYS A 610 -26.47 -42.30 1.60
N ASN A 611 -27.77 -42.33 1.93
CA ASN A 611 -28.38 -42.91 3.15
C ASN A 611 -28.49 -41.90 4.30
N SER A 612 -29.40 -40.94 4.18
CA SER A 612 -29.64 -39.90 5.20
C SER A 612 -30.16 -40.44 6.54
N GLU A 613 -30.58 -41.70 6.63
CA GLU A 613 -30.98 -42.33 7.89
C GLU A 613 -29.78 -42.71 8.77
N SER A 614 -28.58 -42.85 8.18
CA SER A 614 -27.36 -43.17 8.92
C SER A 614 -26.96 -42.04 9.87
N SER A 615 -26.81 -42.35 11.16
CA SER A 615 -26.32 -41.37 12.15
C SER A 615 -24.97 -40.75 11.77
N GLU A 616 -24.11 -41.50 11.07
CA GLU A 616 -22.81 -41.01 10.60
C GLU A 616 -23.01 -39.91 9.54
N ILE A 617 -23.89 -40.15 8.57
CA ILE A 617 -24.17 -39.20 7.48
C ILE A 617 -24.89 -37.97 8.02
N ARG A 618 -25.88 -38.16 8.91
CA ARG A 618 -26.60 -37.04 9.53
C ARG A 618 -25.65 -36.06 10.21
N GLN A 619 -24.66 -36.56 10.93
CA GLN A 619 -23.66 -35.72 11.59
C GLN A 619 -22.63 -35.15 10.59
N GLY A 620 -22.08 -35.99 9.69
CA GLY A 620 -21.00 -35.57 8.78
C GLY A 620 -21.42 -34.77 7.55
N ALA A 621 -22.74 -34.66 7.28
CA ALA A 621 -23.33 -33.87 6.20
C ALA A 621 -24.10 -32.63 6.70
N SER A 622 -24.00 -32.31 7.99
CA SER A 622 -24.60 -31.10 8.58
C SER A 622 -23.51 -30.07 8.87
N PHE A 623 -23.72 -28.84 8.40
CA PHE A 623 -22.73 -27.77 8.44
C PHE A 623 -23.30 -26.51 9.06
N VAL A 624 -22.48 -25.76 9.79
CA VAL A 624 -22.80 -24.36 10.11
C VAL A 624 -22.44 -23.51 8.89
N MET A 625 -23.32 -22.59 8.49
CA MET A 625 -23.07 -21.69 7.38
C MET A 625 -22.98 -20.26 7.91
N ASN A 626 -21.86 -19.60 7.68
CA ASN A 626 -21.57 -18.26 8.17
C ASN A 626 -21.31 -17.29 7.00
N LYS A 627 -21.36 -15.98 7.28
CA LYS A 627 -20.93 -14.94 6.33
C LYS A 627 -19.46 -15.13 5.96
N GLY A 628 -19.13 -15.04 4.67
CA GLY A 628 -17.80 -15.22 4.10
C GLY A 628 -16.70 -14.42 4.81
N ILE A 629 -15.49 -14.99 4.86
CA ILE A 629 -14.33 -14.40 5.56
C ILE A 629 -13.66 -13.33 4.68
N SER A 630 -13.63 -13.58 3.37
CA SER A 630 -13.16 -12.63 2.36
C SER A 630 -14.35 -11.86 1.76
N GLU A 631 -14.12 -10.61 1.36
CA GLU A 631 -15.11 -9.77 0.69
C GLU A 631 -14.50 -9.20 -0.60
N TYR A 632 -15.33 -9.00 -1.63
CA TYR A 632 -14.91 -8.28 -2.83
C TYR A 632 -14.66 -6.80 -2.48
N HIS A 633 -13.54 -6.27 -2.96
CA HIS A 633 -13.25 -4.85 -2.85
C HIS A 633 -14.24 -4.05 -3.71
N PRO A 634 -14.62 -2.80 -3.35
CA PRO A 634 -15.52 -2.00 -4.19
C PRO A 634 -15.01 -1.76 -5.62
N ILE A 635 -13.69 -1.88 -5.82
CA ILE A 635 -12.99 -1.81 -7.12
C ILE A 635 -12.58 -3.22 -7.59
N SER A 636 -13.44 -4.21 -7.45
CA SER A 636 -13.18 -5.56 -7.95
C SER A 636 -13.81 -5.82 -9.32
N PHE A 637 -13.11 -6.62 -10.12
CA PHE A 637 -13.50 -7.02 -11.47
C PHE A 637 -13.27 -8.52 -11.67
N VAL A 638 -13.97 -9.12 -12.64
CA VAL A 638 -13.69 -10.45 -13.17
C VAL A 638 -13.07 -10.31 -14.56
N ALA A 639 -11.85 -10.81 -14.74
CA ALA A 639 -11.18 -10.91 -16.03
C ALA A 639 -11.25 -12.33 -16.60
N LYS A 640 -11.64 -12.47 -17.87
CA LYS A 640 -11.66 -13.77 -18.57
C LYS A 640 -10.24 -14.25 -18.85
N GLY A 641 -9.90 -15.43 -18.34
CA GLY A 641 -8.61 -16.06 -18.59
C GLY A 641 -8.71 -17.25 -19.54
N GLY A 642 -7.56 -17.86 -19.86
CA GLY A 642 -7.53 -18.98 -20.80
C GLY A 642 -8.06 -20.31 -20.23
N LYS A 643 -7.80 -20.58 -18.95
CA LYS A 643 -8.22 -21.81 -18.24
C LYS A 643 -9.34 -21.57 -17.23
N ARG A 644 -9.32 -20.40 -16.61
CA ARG A 644 -10.23 -19.91 -15.57
C ARG A 644 -10.35 -18.40 -15.68
N ASN A 645 -11.36 -17.81 -15.05
CA ASN A 645 -11.38 -16.36 -14.86
C ASN A 645 -10.55 -15.94 -13.63
N PHE A 646 -10.19 -14.67 -13.58
CA PHE A 646 -9.42 -14.05 -12.50
C PHE A 646 -10.27 -13.01 -11.78
N LEU A 647 -10.32 -13.11 -10.44
CA LEU A 647 -10.76 -12.01 -9.60
C LEU A 647 -9.63 -10.97 -9.51
N LEU A 648 -9.90 -9.76 -9.99
CA LEU A 648 -8.99 -8.62 -9.93
C LEU A 648 -9.41 -7.65 -8.82
N SER A 649 -8.45 -7.18 -8.03
CA SER A 649 -8.65 -6.19 -6.96
C SER A 649 -7.42 -5.27 -6.83
N PRO A 650 -7.53 -4.07 -6.22
CA PRO A 650 -6.37 -3.18 -6.06
C PRO A 650 -5.27 -3.80 -5.19
N LEU A 651 -4.00 -3.68 -5.60
CA LEU A 651 -2.84 -4.26 -4.89
C LEU A 651 -2.77 -3.84 -3.40
N MET A 652 -3.19 -2.62 -3.08
CA MET A 652 -3.20 -2.11 -1.70
C MET A 652 -4.12 -2.92 -0.76
N SER A 653 -5.10 -3.66 -1.29
CA SER A 653 -6.02 -4.48 -0.49
C SER A 653 -5.45 -5.83 -0.04
N PHE A 654 -4.37 -6.30 -0.67
CA PHE A 654 -3.76 -7.60 -0.40
C PHE A 654 -2.85 -7.56 0.83
N ARG A 655 -2.83 -8.64 1.60
CA ARG A 655 -1.92 -8.88 2.72
C ARG A 655 -1.09 -10.14 2.47
N ASP A 656 -1.57 -11.29 2.93
CA ASP A 656 -0.86 -12.57 2.81
C ASP A 656 -1.36 -13.40 1.62
N GLU A 657 -2.42 -12.96 0.94
CA GLU A 657 -2.94 -13.62 -0.26
C GLU A 657 -1.94 -13.64 -1.41
N SER A 658 -2.02 -14.70 -2.21
CA SER A 658 -1.29 -14.86 -3.45
C SER A 658 -1.87 -13.96 -4.54
N TYR A 659 -1.01 -13.24 -5.26
CA TYR A 659 -1.41 -12.37 -6.36
C TYR A 659 -0.45 -12.41 -7.54
N THR A 660 -0.96 -11.94 -8.68
CA THR A 660 -0.19 -11.66 -9.89
C THR A 660 -0.48 -10.24 -10.36
N ILE A 661 0.59 -9.46 -10.58
CA ILE A 661 0.53 -8.09 -11.11
C ILE A 661 0.48 -8.08 -12.64
N TYR A 662 1.44 -8.76 -13.25
CA TYR A 662 1.58 -8.79 -14.70
C TYR A 662 0.95 -10.06 -15.26
N PHE A 663 0.17 -9.91 -16.31
CA PHE A 663 -0.46 -11.01 -17.03
C PHE A 663 0.15 -11.14 -18.40
N ASN A 664 0.23 -12.39 -18.86
CA ASN A 664 0.52 -12.70 -20.24
C ASN A 664 -0.78 -12.62 -21.05
N ILE A 665 -1.01 -11.49 -21.72
CA ILE A 665 -2.25 -11.19 -22.43
C ILE A 665 -2.08 -11.49 -23.93
N ASN A 666 -2.88 -12.42 -24.45
CA ASN A 666 -2.92 -12.81 -25.87
C ASN A 666 -1.62 -13.39 -26.45
N ALA A 667 -0.79 -14.02 -25.61
CA ALA A 667 0.33 -14.84 -26.09
C ALA A 667 -0.09 -16.24 -26.56
#